data_AF-A0A182E6L3-F1
#
_entry.id   AF-A0A182E6L3-F1
#
_cell.length_a   1.000
_cell.length_b   1.000
_cell.length_c   1.000
_cell.angle_alpha   90.00
_cell.angle_beta   90.00
_cell.angle_gamma   90.00
#
_symmetry.space_group_name_H-M   'P 1'
#
loop_
_entity.id
_entity.type
_entity.pdbx_description
1 polymer ?
#
loop_
_entity_poly.entity_id
_entity_poly.type
_entity_poly.pdbx_seq_one_letter_code
_entity_poly.pdbx_strand_id
1 'polypeptide(L)'
;MQRNLIDSTAQNVNRLHGDDYQYIHKSDIPTYHFQRSLRRLPIPKLPDSCRRLIGAAEAVLRKEELESLKELVEDFKAHEGPKLQRELILHDKRNLHTSYISEPWFDMYLSDRIPCPINYNPFMVYAPDPDPAYNDQLTRATNLIISYGRIKRALDSEYLKPEIYYLNPKTATSKPFNWLCKNLSKNLRWYGAAAFGAFPLDMSQYKSLFGGSRIPQKGKDWLLHCTDPKHFIVLRGGRIYSVDLFDNHGSIVPAEQVQACLSIILSEQNHLKPEDCVGSLTSLGRDQWAEARSELSSIGNNSASLALIDSSLFVLCLDTLKSNDLSQLCESLLNGGDARNRHEFLWISYEFIVQIDGQGSATINFEHSWGDGVAVLRLMEESFCDTKQNHFVHPNQNFNTAGYWGNNLRPVDFMLTDSIRQKIQEAQQKHVAIGSKVRFSAAECFEMNRQFIKQSKLSPDSIMQLAIQLTFYKLFKEFVPSYESCSTAAFLKGRTECVRSATCATTNAVLAIENNKSNIGELIKQCSAMHSQLVKEAATGQGFDRHLMGLRCTAERLGWLQPKLFSSAVYQYMNRFILSTSTLSTETIAVGGFGPVVPDGFGIAYNILNSKMGALISSYKDQRTTNAFADTLLENDNDQGPRTTLSRLNDEMLECQQIGIGSISKYGFRLYDGQFLYGPIAIFPKAVLSWRVLTPDDITPESMQFFTMLEPKLDVLVVGPGDRQHVDPEEAAMLFNMLNIEYRCVAAALYPPDDLLVTTNDQVRLMNMYGEPSAEKSNLFGRDDKLELAKKAMRKYLSENEAKKMDSLPTSRFLIPGKSDDRNDGKNRN
;
A
#
# COMPACT_ATOMS: atom_id res chain seq x y z
N MET A 1 -19.99 -21.53 -56.36
CA MET A 1 -18.99 -20.77 -55.58
C MET A 1 -19.58 -20.47 -54.21
N GLN A 2 -19.49 -21.46 -53.32
CA GLN A 2 -19.56 -21.26 -51.87
C GLN A 2 -18.12 -21.11 -51.39
N ARG A 3 -17.91 -20.13 -50.50
CA ARG A 3 -16.84 -19.97 -49.50
C ARG A 3 -16.40 -18.51 -49.51
N ASN A 4 -16.81 -17.80 -48.46
CA ASN A 4 -15.98 -16.91 -47.64
C ASN A 4 -16.93 -15.99 -46.88
N LEU A 5 -17.13 -16.29 -45.60
CA LEU A 5 -17.51 -15.37 -44.52
C LEU A 5 -17.60 -16.19 -43.21
N ILE A 6 -16.46 -16.74 -42.79
CA ILE A 6 -16.18 -17.10 -41.40
C ILE A 6 -14.72 -16.74 -41.17
N ASP A 7 -14.49 -15.55 -40.59
CA ASP A 7 -13.37 -15.24 -39.68
C ASP A 7 -13.34 -13.73 -39.43
N SER A 8 -14.03 -13.29 -38.38
CA SER A 8 -13.81 -11.96 -37.79
C SER A 8 -14.28 -11.92 -36.33
N THR A 9 -13.66 -12.73 -35.47
CA THR A 9 -13.67 -12.52 -34.00
C THR A 9 -12.31 -12.91 -33.42
N ALA A 10 -11.26 -12.20 -33.83
CA ALA A 10 -10.06 -12.08 -33.03
C ALA A 10 -10.10 -10.69 -32.36
N GLN A 11 -10.27 -10.65 -31.05
CA GLN A 11 -10.05 -9.44 -30.27
C GLN A 11 -8.60 -9.00 -30.49
N ASN A 12 -8.39 -7.80 -31.02
CA ASN A 12 -7.06 -7.21 -31.22
C ASN A 12 -6.37 -7.02 -29.86
N VAL A 13 -5.48 -7.94 -29.50
CA VAL A 13 -4.55 -7.80 -28.38
C VAL A 13 -3.43 -6.85 -28.83
N ASN A 14 -3.33 -5.66 -28.23
CA ASN A 14 -2.20 -4.76 -28.46
C ASN A 14 -0.95 -5.34 -27.80
N ARG A 15 -0.26 -6.25 -28.49
CA ARG A 15 1.07 -6.71 -28.05
C ARG A 15 2.08 -5.59 -28.33
N LEU A 16 2.71 -5.09 -27.28
CA LEU A 16 3.84 -4.17 -27.43
C LEU A 16 4.97 -4.87 -28.18
N HIS A 17 5.67 -4.14 -29.03
CA HIS A 17 6.75 -4.68 -29.87
C HIS A 17 7.97 -3.76 -29.87
N GLY A 18 9.15 -4.35 -30.10
CA GLY A 18 10.40 -3.60 -30.19
C GLY A 18 10.65 -2.75 -28.94
N ASP A 19 11.01 -1.49 -29.14
CA ASP A 19 11.31 -0.55 -28.06
C ASP A 19 10.15 -0.35 -27.07
N ASP A 20 8.91 -0.39 -27.55
CA ASP A 20 7.73 -0.18 -26.70
C ASP A 20 7.51 -1.33 -25.72
N TYR A 21 8.01 -2.54 -26.02
CA TYR A 21 8.04 -3.67 -25.07
C TYR A 21 9.27 -3.62 -24.14
N GLN A 22 10.37 -3.04 -24.61
CA GLN A 22 11.65 -3.08 -23.91
C GLN A 22 11.85 -1.96 -22.88
N TYR A 23 11.16 -0.83 -23.03
CA TYR A 23 11.30 0.32 -22.13
C TYR A 23 9.93 0.77 -21.62
N ILE A 24 9.87 1.13 -20.34
CA ILE A 24 8.65 1.73 -19.76
C ILE A 24 8.33 3.09 -20.39
N HIS A 25 9.38 3.90 -20.61
CA HIS A 25 9.35 5.09 -21.45
C HIS A 25 10.76 5.43 -21.93
N LYS A 26 10.83 6.31 -22.94
CA LYS A 26 12.07 6.94 -23.39
C LYS A 26 12.03 8.44 -23.11
N SER A 27 12.60 8.84 -21.98
CA SER A 27 12.72 10.25 -21.62
C SER A 27 13.69 10.95 -22.56
N ASP A 28 13.28 12.10 -23.09
CA ASP A 28 14.19 12.96 -23.84
C ASP A 28 15.23 13.68 -22.94
N ILE A 29 14.99 13.70 -21.62
CA ILE A 29 15.93 14.23 -20.64
C ILE A 29 16.60 13.03 -19.96
N PRO A 30 17.93 12.87 -20.07
CA PRO A 30 18.63 11.72 -19.48
C PRO A 30 18.35 11.58 -17.99
N THR A 31 18.24 10.35 -17.48
CA THR A 31 17.89 10.07 -16.07
C THR A 31 18.74 10.88 -15.08
N TYR A 32 20.05 10.92 -15.28
CA TYR A 32 20.99 11.60 -14.37
C TYR A 32 21.31 13.04 -14.77
N HIS A 33 20.47 13.67 -15.62
CA HIS A 33 20.73 14.97 -16.23
C HIS A 33 21.06 16.09 -15.23
N PHE A 34 20.43 16.07 -14.04
CA PHE A 34 20.56 17.11 -13.02
C PHE A 34 21.61 16.81 -11.94
N GLN A 35 22.08 15.56 -11.81
CA GLN A 35 22.89 15.09 -10.67
C GLN A 35 24.11 15.97 -10.41
N ARG A 36 24.84 16.35 -11.47
CA ARG A 36 26.05 17.20 -11.37
C ARG A 36 25.77 18.63 -10.89
N SER A 37 24.55 19.14 -11.09
CA SER A 37 24.16 20.49 -10.71
C SER A 37 23.34 20.56 -9.42
N LEU A 38 23.06 19.43 -8.78
CA LEU A 38 22.35 19.39 -7.51
C LEU A 38 23.08 20.23 -6.45
N ARG A 39 22.31 20.92 -5.62
CA ARG A 39 22.85 21.71 -4.51
C ARG A 39 23.42 20.77 -3.46
N ARG A 40 24.50 21.17 -2.80
CA ARG A 40 25.07 20.41 -1.68
C ARG A 40 24.18 20.56 -0.45
N LEU A 41 24.02 19.49 0.32
CA LEU A 41 23.25 19.50 1.56
C LEU A 41 23.91 20.50 2.54
N PRO A 42 23.17 21.51 3.03
CA PRO A 42 23.75 22.50 3.94
C PRO A 42 24.04 21.88 5.31
N ILE A 43 25.07 22.40 5.98
CA ILE A 43 25.32 22.15 7.40
C ILE A 43 24.64 23.30 8.18
N PRO A 44 23.69 23.02 9.08
CA PRO A 44 23.08 24.04 9.93
C PRO A 44 24.11 24.79 10.79
N LYS A 45 23.75 25.97 11.26
CA LYS A 45 24.57 26.67 12.26
C LYS A 45 24.43 25.95 13.60
N LEU A 46 25.54 25.77 14.33
CA LEU A 46 25.55 25.14 15.65
C LEU A 46 24.50 25.73 16.62
N PRO A 47 24.39 27.07 16.80
CA PRO A 47 23.40 27.63 17.71
C PRO A 47 21.94 27.30 17.33
N ASP A 48 21.64 27.18 16.04
CA ASP A 48 20.31 26.84 15.57
C ASP A 48 19.96 25.38 15.87
N SER A 49 20.89 24.45 15.65
CA SER A 49 20.67 23.04 16.00
C SER A 49 20.54 22.84 17.52
N CYS A 50 21.35 23.53 18.32
CA CYS A 50 21.23 23.51 19.78
C CYS A 50 19.88 24.06 20.26
N ARG A 51 19.43 25.20 19.71
CA ARG A 51 18.12 25.78 20.02
C ARG A 51 16.97 24.83 19.63
N ARG A 52 17.05 24.19 18.47
CA ARG A 52 16.04 23.21 18.00
C ARG A 52 16.01 21.95 18.87
N LEU A 53 17.17 21.45 19.32
CA LEU A 53 17.24 20.34 20.28
C LEU A 53 16.52 20.70 21.59
N ILE A 54 16.79 21.88 22.15
CA ILE A 54 16.11 22.35 23.37
C ILE A 54 14.61 22.49 23.13
N GLY A 55 14.19 23.09 22.00
CA GLY A 55 12.76 23.25 21.68
C GLY A 55 12.01 21.93 21.50
N ALA A 56 12.67 20.88 21.00
CA ALA A 56 12.09 19.53 20.96
C ALA A 56 12.06 18.90 22.37
N ALA A 57 13.08 19.13 23.19
CA ALA A 57 13.18 18.61 24.54
C ALA A 57 12.14 19.22 25.50
N GLU A 58 11.78 20.49 25.33
CA GLU A 58 10.74 21.18 26.11
C GLU A 58 9.37 20.47 26.07
N ALA A 59 9.10 19.73 24.99
CA ALA A 59 7.84 19.01 24.83
C ALA A 59 7.79 17.67 25.60
N VAL A 60 8.94 17.08 25.93
CA VAL A 60 9.02 15.67 26.37
C VAL A 60 9.81 15.45 27.66
N LEU A 61 10.72 16.36 28.02
CA LEU A 61 11.54 16.24 29.24
C LEU A 61 10.86 16.90 30.43
N ARG A 62 11.12 16.35 31.62
CA ARG A 62 10.76 17.03 32.88
C ARG A 62 11.66 18.24 33.10
N LYS A 63 11.25 19.12 34.01
CA LYS A 63 11.96 20.36 34.29
C LYS A 63 13.42 20.12 34.66
N GLU A 64 13.71 19.17 35.55
CA GLU A 64 15.07 18.88 36.02
C GLU A 64 15.96 18.34 34.89
N GLU A 65 15.42 17.44 34.06
CA GLU A 65 16.11 16.85 32.91
C GLU A 65 16.37 17.89 31.81
N LEU A 66 15.40 18.78 31.59
CA LEU A 66 15.51 19.88 30.64
C LEU A 66 16.60 20.88 31.05
N GLU A 67 16.65 21.27 32.32
CA GLU A 67 17.72 22.14 32.81
C GLU A 67 19.11 21.48 32.69
N SER A 68 19.21 20.18 33.02
CA SER A 68 20.44 19.41 32.79
C SER A 68 20.85 19.38 31.31
N LEU A 69 19.90 19.18 30.39
CA LEU A 69 20.18 19.23 28.95
C LEU A 69 20.62 20.63 28.51
N LYS A 70 19.99 21.71 29.01
CA LYS A 70 20.38 23.09 28.69
C LYS A 70 21.82 23.38 29.13
N GLU A 71 22.20 22.96 30.34
CA GLU A 71 23.57 23.10 30.83
C GLU A 71 24.57 22.37 29.92
N LEU A 72 24.28 21.12 29.54
CA LEU A 72 25.10 20.34 28.62
C LEU A 72 25.21 20.97 27.23
N VAL A 73 24.12 21.55 26.73
CA VAL A 73 24.09 22.23 25.43
C VAL A 73 24.90 23.52 25.46
N GLU A 74 24.81 24.31 26.54
CA GLU A 74 25.63 25.52 26.69
C GLU A 74 27.12 25.19 26.88
N ASP A 75 27.45 24.15 27.66
CA ASP A 75 28.83 23.63 27.77
C ASP A 75 29.38 23.21 26.39
N PHE A 76 28.60 22.44 25.64
CA PHE A 76 28.97 22.00 24.30
C PHE A 76 29.17 23.18 23.33
N LYS A 77 28.31 24.19 23.38
CA LYS A 77 28.43 25.41 22.56
C LYS A 77 29.65 26.25 22.93
N ALA A 78 30.07 26.25 24.19
CA ALA A 78 31.23 26.99 24.66
C ALA A 78 32.55 26.26 24.36
N HIS A 79 32.54 24.93 24.34
CA HIS A 79 33.76 24.11 24.30
C HIS A 79 33.92 23.29 23.00
N GLU A 80 33.52 22.02 22.97
CA GLU A 80 33.84 21.11 21.86
C GLU A 80 33.08 21.42 20.57
N GLY A 81 31.86 21.93 20.68
CA GLY A 81 30.93 22.16 19.57
C GLY A 81 31.48 23.05 18.46
N PRO A 82 32.01 24.26 18.75
CA PRO A 82 32.58 25.14 17.72
C PRO A 82 33.75 24.51 16.95
N LYS A 83 34.57 23.70 17.62
CA LYS A 83 35.71 23.02 16.99
C LYS A 83 35.22 21.88 16.10
N LEU A 84 34.28 21.06 16.57
CA LEU A 84 33.65 20.01 15.78
C LEU A 84 32.88 20.57 14.57
N GLN A 85 32.17 21.69 14.74
CA GLN A 85 31.50 22.41 13.64
C GLN A 85 32.49 22.79 12.55
N ARG A 86 33.63 23.38 12.94
CA ARG A 86 34.68 23.78 12.00
C ARG A 86 35.23 22.57 11.25
N GLU A 87 35.53 21.48 11.94
CA GLU A 87 36.07 20.26 11.32
C GLU A 87 35.05 19.58 10.40
N LEU A 88 33.77 19.56 10.77
CA LEU A 88 32.70 19.04 9.91
C LEU A 88 32.57 19.86 8.62
N ILE A 89 32.59 21.20 8.72
CA ILE A 89 32.57 22.08 7.55
C ILE A 89 33.81 21.89 6.67
N LEU A 90 35.00 21.72 7.26
CA LEU A 90 36.22 21.46 6.52
C LEU A 90 36.17 20.09 5.81
N HIS A 91 35.67 19.07 6.49
CA HIS A 91 35.44 17.74 5.90
C HIS A 91 34.47 17.83 4.72
N ASP A 92 33.37 18.53 4.88
CA ASP A 92 32.38 18.77 3.83
C ASP A 92 32.98 19.51 2.62
N LYS A 93 33.75 20.59 2.86
CA LYS A 93 34.45 21.33 1.78
C LYS A 93 35.50 20.51 1.04
N ARG A 94 36.11 19.51 1.70
CA ARG A 94 37.06 18.58 1.07
C ARG A 94 36.34 17.49 0.24
N ASN A 95 35.07 17.22 0.53
CA ASN A 95 34.28 16.15 -0.07
C ASN A 95 33.08 16.67 -0.87
N LEU A 96 33.35 17.52 -1.88
CA LEU A 96 32.30 18.20 -2.65
C LEU A 96 31.38 17.27 -3.47
N HIS A 97 31.81 16.03 -3.70
CA HIS A 97 31.10 15.01 -4.48
C HIS A 97 30.02 14.25 -3.67
N THR A 98 29.86 14.58 -2.38
CA THR A 98 28.90 13.95 -1.47
C THR A 98 28.33 14.95 -0.47
N SER A 99 27.39 14.50 0.36
CA SER A 99 26.91 15.19 1.54
C SER A 99 27.69 14.75 2.78
N TYR A 100 27.72 15.61 3.81
CA TYR A 100 28.39 15.31 5.08
C TYR A 100 27.79 14.12 5.85
N ILE A 101 26.55 13.73 5.52
CA ILE A 101 25.78 12.74 6.27
C ILE A 101 25.65 11.40 5.56
N SER A 102 25.83 11.34 4.23
CA SER A 102 25.57 10.11 3.45
C SER A 102 26.36 8.91 3.97
N GLU A 103 27.67 9.03 4.13
CA GLU A 103 28.54 7.96 4.65
C GLU A 103 28.21 7.60 6.11
N PRO A 104 28.16 8.55 7.08
CA PRO A 104 27.74 8.24 8.45
C PRO A 104 26.38 7.52 8.54
N TRP A 105 25.43 7.88 7.68
CA TRP A 105 24.11 7.27 7.65
C TRP A 105 24.15 5.83 7.11
N PHE A 106 24.90 5.56 6.04
CA PHE A 106 25.17 4.19 5.59
C PHE A 106 25.86 3.37 6.67
N ASP A 107 26.87 3.93 7.31
CA ASP A 107 27.68 3.25 8.32
C ASP A 107 26.87 2.84 9.54
N MET A 108 25.87 3.64 9.93
CA MET A 108 24.94 3.30 11.00
C MET A 108 24.21 1.98 10.72
N TYR A 109 23.59 1.83 9.55
CA TYR A 109 22.87 0.60 9.19
C TYR A 109 23.81 -0.57 8.90
N LEU A 110 24.93 -0.31 8.22
CA LEU A 110 25.88 -1.34 7.82
C LEU A 110 26.73 -1.85 8.98
N SER A 111 26.83 -1.13 10.10
CA SER A 111 27.58 -1.57 11.28
C SER A 111 26.69 -2.14 12.39
N ASP A 112 25.38 -1.92 12.36
CA ASP A 112 24.48 -2.55 13.34
C ASP A 112 24.39 -4.07 13.12
N ARG A 113 24.45 -4.83 14.21
CA ARG A 113 24.54 -6.29 14.21
C ARG A 113 23.21 -6.98 14.51
N ILE A 114 22.15 -6.23 14.83
CA ILE A 114 20.82 -6.81 15.01
C ILE A 114 20.28 -7.41 13.70
N PRO A 115 19.40 -8.42 13.75
CA PRO A 115 18.73 -8.94 12.56
C PRO A 115 18.01 -7.84 11.78
N CYS A 116 18.13 -7.84 10.46
CA CYS A 116 17.42 -6.87 9.62
C CYS A 116 15.89 -7.05 9.57
N PRO A 117 15.31 -8.28 9.56
CA PRO A 117 13.87 -8.46 9.66
C PRO A 117 13.31 -7.76 10.89
N ILE A 118 12.11 -7.18 10.77
CA ILE A 118 11.40 -6.44 11.83
C ILE A 118 12.08 -5.12 12.21
N ASN A 119 13.40 -5.10 12.42
CA ASN A 119 14.12 -3.95 12.98
C ASN A 119 14.44 -2.87 11.93
N TYR A 120 14.72 -3.25 10.68
CA TYR A 120 15.08 -2.30 9.62
C TYR A 120 14.19 -2.40 8.40
N ASN A 121 13.85 -3.62 7.96
CA ASN A 121 13.12 -3.82 6.72
C ASN A 121 11.64 -3.43 6.86
N PRO A 122 11.18 -2.41 6.14
CA PRO A 122 9.76 -2.13 5.99
C PRO A 122 9.16 -2.96 4.84
N PHE A 123 7.84 -2.92 4.72
CA PHE A 123 7.10 -3.43 3.56
C PHE A 123 6.09 -2.41 3.04
N MET A 124 5.74 -2.53 1.75
CA MET A 124 4.72 -1.74 1.07
C MET A 124 3.88 -2.64 0.17
N VAL A 125 2.56 -2.65 0.38
CA VAL A 125 1.60 -3.46 -0.38
C VAL A 125 1.04 -2.62 -1.53
N TYR A 126 1.09 -3.15 -2.74
CA TYR A 126 0.45 -2.56 -3.91
C TYR A 126 -1.07 -2.53 -3.73
N ALA A 127 -1.70 -1.46 -4.18
CA ALA A 127 -3.14 -1.46 -4.48
C ALA A 127 -3.46 -2.61 -5.46
N PRO A 128 -4.63 -3.27 -5.36
CA PRO A 128 -5.03 -4.31 -6.30
C PRO A 128 -5.11 -3.75 -7.73
N ASP A 129 -4.94 -4.62 -8.73
CA ASP A 129 -5.27 -4.25 -10.11
C ASP A 129 -6.76 -3.90 -10.17
N PRO A 130 -7.15 -2.77 -10.78
CA PRO A 130 -8.55 -2.39 -10.92
C PRO A 130 -9.41 -3.42 -11.65
N ASP A 131 -8.81 -4.26 -12.50
CA ASP A 131 -9.48 -5.43 -13.06
C ASP A 131 -9.21 -6.66 -12.16
N PRO A 132 -10.25 -7.19 -11.47
CA PRO A 132 -10.11 -8.34 -10.58
C PRO A 132 -9.47 -9.57 -11.23
N ALA A 133 -9.61 -9.75 -12.55
CA ALA A 133 -9.08 -10.91 -13.26
C ALA A 133 -7.55 -10.94 -13.31
N TYR A 134 -6.88 -9.79 -13.17
CA TYR A 134 -5.42 -9.68 -13.14
C TYR A 134 -4.82 -9.77 -11.75
N ASN A 135 -5.65 -9.96 -10.72
CA ASN A 135 -5.21 -10.26 -9.37
C ASN A 135 -4.98 -11.77 -9.15
N ASP A 136 -4.91 -12.58 -10.21
CA ASP A 136 -4.37 -13.94 -10.12
C ASP A 136 -2.85 -13.92 -9.84
N GLN A 137 -2.36 -14.81 -8.96
CA GLN A 137 -0.97 -14.83 -8.51
C GLN A 137 0.03 -14.95 -9.68
N LEU A 138 -0.20 -15.89 -10.61
CA LEU A 138 0.71 -16.13 -11.74
C LEU A 138 0.72 -14.94 -12.70
N THR A 139 -0.47 -14.46 -13.05
CA THR A 139 -0.68 -13.35 -13.98
C THR A 139 -0.07 -12.06 -13.45
N ARG A 140 -0.35 -11.73 -12.18
CA ARG A 140 0.17 -10.53 -11.52
C ARG A 140 1.68 -10.57 -11.34
N ALA A 141 2.24 -11.72 -10.94
CA ALA A 141 3.69 -11.92 -10.85
C ALA A 141 4.38 -11.62 -12.18
N THR A 142 3.88 -12.25 -13.25
CA THR A 142 4.45 -12.09 -14.58
C THR A 142 4.41 -10.63 -15.03
N ASN A 143 3.25 -9.97 -14.91
CA ASN A 143 3.09 -8.58 -15.34
C ASN A 143 4.02 -7.61 -14.60
N LEU A 144 4.16 -7.75 -13.27
CA LEU A 144 5.08 -6.93 -12.48
C LEU A 144 6.54 -7.16 -12.86
N ILE A 145 6.96 -8.41 -13.07
CA ILE A 145 8.35 -8.75 -13.43
C ILE A 145 8.74 -8.17 -14.79
N ILE A 146 7.85 -8.24 -15.78
CA ILE A 146 8.09 -7.62 -17.09
C ILE A 146 8.22 -6.10 -16.93
N SER A 147 7.36 -5.48 -16.12
CA SER A 147 7.47 -4.05 -15.82
C SER A 147 8.79 -3.68 -15.12
N TYR A 148 9.25 -4.48 -14.17
CA TYR A 148 10.55 -4.28 -13.53
C TYR A 148 11.72 -4.38 -14.53
N GLY A 149 11.69 -5.34 -15.45
CA GLY A 149 12.65 -5.44 -16.54
C GLY A 149 12.67 -4.17 -17.42
N ARG A 150 11.49 -3.64 -17.74
CA ARG A 150 11.32 -2.40 -18.54
C ARG A 150 11.87 -1.18 -17.83
N ILE A 151 11.68 -1.09 -16.51
CA ILE A 151 12.24 -0.03 -15.67
C ILE A 151 13.77 -0.16 -15.59
N LYS A 152 14.31 -1.36 -15.37
CA LYS A 152 15.76 -1.62 -15.38
C LYS A 152 16.40 -1.20 -16.69
N ARG A 153 15.83 -1.60 -17.83
CA ARG A 153 16.32 -1.15 -19.15
C ARG A 153 16.28 0.37 -19.31
N ALA A 154 15.19 1.00 -18.88
CA ALA A 154 15.08 2.46 -18.93
C ALA A 154 16.13 3.14 -18.04
N LEU A 155 16.43 2.57 -16.87
CA LEU A 155 17.45 3.09 -15.97
C LEU A 155 18.87 2.94 -16.57
N ASP A 156 19.20 1.76 -17.08
CA ASP A 156 20.53 1.46 -17.66
C ASP A 156 20.83 2.31 -18.91
N SER A 157 19.82 2.49 -19.76
CA SER A 157 19.92 3.33 -20.97
C SER A 157 19.77 4.83 -20.68
N GLU A 158 19.65 5.24 -19.42
CA GLU A 158 19.36 6.61 -18.98
C GLU A 158 18.10 7.23 -19.62
N TYR A 159 17.13 6.39 -19.95
CA TYR A 159 15.82 6.73 -20.51
C TYR A 159 14.74 6.92 -19.46
N LEU A 160 14.99 6.54 -18.21
CA LEU A 160 14.04 6.81 -17.11
C LEU A 160 13.94 8.32 -16.87
N LYS A 161 12.72 8.86 -16.78
CA LYS A 161 12.50 10.29 -16.51
C LYS A 161 13.16 10.69 -15.19
N PRO A 162 13.92 11.81 -15.14
CA PRO A 162 14.50 12.31 -13.91
C PRO A 162 13.46 12.53 -12.82
N GLU A 163 13.84 12.23 -11.57
CA GLU A 163 13.02 12.50 -10.40
C GLU A 163 13.01 14.02 -10.11
N ILE A 164 11.83 14.64 -10.16
CA ILE A 164 11.67 16.09 -10.01
C ILE A 164 10.42 16.36 -9.20
N TYR A 165 10.59 17.09 -8.09
CA TYR A 165 9.47 17.63 -7.34
C TYR A 165 8.99 18.94 -7.98
N TYR A 166 7.72 19.02 -8.38
CA TYR A 166 7.13 20.20 -8.99
C TYR A 166 6.19 20.92 -8.00
N LEU A 167 6.42 22.21 -7.76
CA LEU A 167 5.44 23.04 -7.01
C LEU A 167 4.12 23.17 -7.77
N ASN A 168 4.19 23.20 -9.10
CA ASN A 168 3.03 23.17 -9.97
C ASN A 168 3.17 21.98 -10.94
N PRO A 169 2.30 20.95 -10.85
CA PRO A 169 2.37 19.77 -11.72
C PRO A 169 2.33 20.10 -13.23
N LYS A 170 1.70 21.22 -13.62
CA LYS A 170 1.63 21.66 -15.03
C LYS A 170 3.01 21.98 -15.62
N THR A 171 4.02 22.24 -14.78
CA THR A 171 5.39 22.49 -15.23
C THR A 171 6.01 21.25 -15.90
N ALA A 172 5.65 20.03 -15.46
CA ALA A 172 6.22 18.79 -16.00
C ALA A 172 5.98 18.61 -17.52
N THR A 173 4.87 19.15 -18.04
CA THR A 173 4.51 19.05 -19.47
C THR A 173 4.82 20.33 -20.25
N SER A 174 5.45 21.32 -19.63
CA SER A 174 5.75 22.61 -20.23
C SER A 174 6.85 22.50 -21.31
N LYS A 175 6.52 22.86 -22.55
CA LYS A 175 7.49 22.90 -23.66
C LYS A 175 8.69 23.84 -23.36
N PRO A 176 8.49 25.07 -22.84
CA PRO A 176 9.61 25.92 -22.41
C PRO A 176 10.52 25.28 -21.38
N PHE A 177 9.96 24.59 -20.37
CA PHE A 177 10.73 23.91 -19.34
C PHE A 177 11.61 22.80 -19.93
N ASN A 178 11.02 21.93 -20.76
CA ASN A 178 11.73 20.83 -21.41
C ASN A 178 12.83 21.35 -22.36
N TRP A 179 12.54 22.40 -23.14
CA TRP A 179 13.54 23.02 -24.00
C TRP A 179 14.71 23.60 -23.18
N LEU A 180 14.42 24.32 -22.09
CA LEU A 180 15.46 24.89 -21.24
C LEU A 180 16.31 23.79 -20.60
N CYS A 181 15.68 22.74 -20.06
CA CYS A 181 16.40 21.63 -19.44
C CYS A 181 17.37 20.98 -20.43
N LYS A 182 16.96 20.75 -21.68
CA LYS A 182 17.82 20.12 -22.71
C LYS A 182 19.03 20.99 -23.10
N ASN A 183 18.84 22.30 -23.19
CA ASN A 183 19.85 23.21 -23.74
C ASN A 183 20.80 23.82 -22.70
N LEU A 184 20.50 23.69 -21.40
CA LEU A 184 21.38 24.22 -20.35
C LEU A 184 22.65 23.40 -20.16
N SER A 185 23.75 24.12 -19.93
CA SER A 185 25.05 23.54 -19.57
C SER A 185 24.95 22.73 -18.28
N LYS A 186 25.78 21.67 -18.15
CA LYS A 186 25.69 20.69 -17.05
C LYS A 186 25.63 21.31 -15.65
N ASN A 187 26.27 22.45 -15.42
CA ASN A 187 26.33 23.11 -14.11
C ASN A 187 25.13 24.04 -13.83
N LEU A 188 24.34 24.39 -14.86
CA LEU A 188 23.22 25.33 -14.75
C LEU A 188 21.83 24.65 -14.75
N ARG A 189 21.76 23.35 -15.02
CA ARG A 189 20.49 22.61 -15.20
C ARG A 189 19.58 22.68 -13.98
N TRP A 190 20.11 22.50 -12.78
CA TRP A 190 19.32 22.64 -11.55
C TRP A 190 18.75 24.06 -11.39
N TYR A 191 19.53 25.11 -11.67
CA TYR A 191 19.05 26.50 -11.59
C TYR A 191 17.95 26.77 -12.61
N GLY A 192 18.07 26.22 -13.82
CA GLY A 192 17.03 26.29 -14.84
C GLY A 192 15.73 25.63 -14.39
N ALA A 193 15.81 24.45 -13.77
CA ALA A 193 14.63 23.79 -13.22
C ALA A 193 14.00 24.59 -12.07
N ALA A 194 14.82 25.08 -11.14
CA ALA A 194 14.37 25.86 -9.99
C ALA A 194 13.65 27.15 -10.41
N ALA A 195 14.06 27.80 -11.50
CA ALA A 195 13.39 28.98 -12.05
C ALA A 195 11.93 28.72 -12.47
N PHE A 196 11.55 27.46 -12.70
CA PHE A 196 10.19 27.02 -13.02
C PHE A 196 9.45 26.41 -11.82
N GLY A 197 10.01 26.52 -10.60
CA GLY A 197 9.46 25.87 -9.41
C GLY A 197 9.56 24.35 -9.44
N ALA A 198 10.56 23.82 -10.16
CA ALA A 198 10.87 22.40 -10.26
C ALA A 198 12.19 22.10 -9.55
N PHE A 199 12.19 21.12 -8.66
CA PHE A 199 13.33 20.76 -7.81
C PHE A 199 13.76 19.33 -8.13
N PRO A 200 14.78 19.15 -9.00
CA PRO A 200 15.35 17.83 -9.26
C PRO A 200 15.86 17.17 -7.99
N LEU A 201 15.64 15.87 -7.86
CA LEU A 201 16.06 15.06 -6.72
C LEU A 201 17.30 14.22 -7.05
N ASP A 202 18.03 13.82 -6.01
CA ASP A 202 19.13 12.89 -6.09
C ASP A 202 18.64 11.52 -6.52
N MET A 203 19.36 10.91 -7.46
CA MET A 203 19.06 9.58 -7.99
C MET A 203 20.26 8.65 -7.86
N SER A 204 21.23 8.99 -6.99
CA SER A 204 22.44 8.17 -6.81
C SER A 204 22.13 6.77 -6.28
N GLN A 205 21.04 6.63 -5.51
CA GLN A 205 20.53 5.36 -4.99
C GLN A 205 19.77 4.52 -6.02
N TYR A 206 19.35 5.07 -7.16
CA TYR A 206 18.52 4.31 -8.12
C TYR A 206 19.32 3.22 -8.81
N LYS A 207 20.64 3.40 -8.93
CA LYS A 207 21.54 2.36 -9.45
C LYS A 207 21.57 1.13 -8.57
N SER A 208 21.32 1.31 -7.28
CA SER A 208 21.20 0.22 -6.34
C SER A 208 20.02 -0.62 -6.75
N LEU A 209 18.75 -0.20 -6.58
CA LEU A 209 17.49 -0.91 -6.96
C LEU A 209 17.57 -2.34 -7.51
N PHE A 210 18.23 -2.54 -8.65
CA PHE A 210 18.42 -3.84 -9.28
C PHE A 210 19.87 -4.30 -9.21
N GLY A 211 20.07 -5.57 -8.87
CA GLY A 211 21.40 -6.16 -8.88
C GLY A 211 22.18 -5.97 -7.60
N GLY A 212 21.61 -5.41 -6.52
CA GLY A 212 22.32 -5.23 -5.26
C GLY A 212 21.90 -6.16 -4.13
N SER A 213 22.90 -6.47 -3.30
CA SER A 213 22.81 -7.37 -2.15
C SER A 213 23.73 -6.90 -1.00
N ARG A 214 23.24 -6.84 0.24
CA ARG A 214 23.99 -6.55 1.46
C ARG A 214 24.68 -7.81 1.99
N ILE A 215 25.97 -7.90 1.79
CA ILE A 215 26.78 -9.05 2.18
C ILE A 215 27.16 -8.94 3.67
N PRO A 216 26.85 -9.96 4.49
CA PRO A 216 27.20 -9.96 5.90
C PRO A 216 28.72 -10.07 6.09
N GLN A 217 29.27 -9.25 6.97
CA GLN A 217 30.68 -9.32 7.35
C GLN A 217 30.82 -8.97 8.82
N LYS A 218 31.79 -9.61 9.50
CA LYS A 218 32.00 -9.41 10.94
C LYS A 218 32.27 -7.94 11.25
N GLY A 219 31.51 -7.35 12.17
CA GLY A 219 31.62 -5.96 12.59
C GLY A 219 30.95 -4.94 11.67
N LYS A 220 31.08 -5.06 10.34
CA LYS A 220 30.43 -4.17 9.36
C LYS A 220 30.15 -4.90 8.06
N ASP A 221 28.89 -4.85 7.62
CA ASP A 221 28.41 -5.39 6.35
C ASP A 221 28.80 -4.46 5.18
N TRP A 222 28.68 -4.93 3.95
CA TRP A 222 28.90 -4.10 2.76
C TRP A 222 27.84 -4.36 1.69
N LEU A 223 27.66 -3.40 0.78
CA LEU A 223 26.71 -3.48 -0.32
C LEU A 223 27.43 -3.95 -1.59
N LEU A 224 27.06 -5.12 -2.09
CA LEU A 224 27.41 -5.62 -3.41
C LEU A 224 26.45 -5.00 -4.43
N HIS A 225 26.96 -4.63 -5.60
CA HIS A 225 26.16 -4.22 -6.74
C HIS A 225 26.69 -4.89 -8.01
N CYS A 226 25.85 -5.71 -8.63
CA CYS A 226 26.06 -6.34 -9.92
C CYS A 226 25.56 -5.40 -11.01
N THR A 227 26.43 -5.05 -11.96
CA THR A 227 26.12 -4.04 -12.99
C THR A 227 25.31 -4.59 -14.17
N ASP A 228 25.42 -5.90 -14.46
CA ASP A 228 24.74 -6.55 -15.59
C ASP A 228 24.00 -7.85 -15.17
N PRO A 229 23.06 -7.77 -14.22
CA PRO A 229 22.28 -8.92 -13.77
C PRO A 229 21.26 -9.35 -14.83
N LYS A 230 21.22 -10.64 -15.19
CA LYS A 230 20.34 -11.18 -16.25
C LYS A 230 19.13 -11.94 -15.74
N HIS A 231 19.21 -12.46 -14.52
CA HIS A 231 18.22 -13.33 -13.90
C HIS A 231 17.69 -12.72 -12.61
N PHE A 232 16.50 -13.16 -12.22
CA PHE A 232 15.94 -12.94 -10.90
C PHE A 232 15.76 -14.28 -10.19
N ILE A 233 15.56 -14.21 -8.88
CA ILE A 233 15.44 -15.41 -8.04
C ILE A 233 13.99 -15.59 -7.65
N VAL A 234 13.52 -16.84 -7.67
CA VAL A 234 12.18 -17.20 -7.22
C VAL A 234 12.29 -18.12 -6.01
N LEU A 235 11.58 -17.77 -4.95
CA LEU A 235 11.45 -18.55 -3.74
C LEU A 235 10.05 -19.15 -3.69
N ARG A 236 9.98 -20.47 -3.52
CA ARG A 236 8.72 -21.17 -3.27
C ARG A 236 8.98 -22.47 -2.55
N GLY A 237 8.25 -22.72 -1.47
CA GLY A 237 8.23 -24.07 -0.91
C GLY A 237 9.53 -24.50 -0.21
N GLY A 238 10.37 -23.56 0.27
CA GLY A 238 11.74 -23.88 0.68
C GLY A 238 12.79 -23.75 -0.42
N ARG A 239 12.37 -23.89 -1.68
CA ARG A 239 13.26 -24.01 -2.83
C ARG A 239 13.60 -22.66 -3.44
N ILE A 240 14.76 -22.63 -4.07
CA ILE A 240 15.33 -21.46 -4.74
C ILE A 240 15.48 -21.79 -6.21
N TYR A 241 15.03 -20.89 -7.08
CA TYR A 241 15.12 -21.01 -8.52
C TYR A 241 15.71 -19.74 -9.12
N SER A 242 16.47 -19.88 -10.19
CA SER A 242 16.94 -18.78 -11.03
C SER A 242 16.15 -18.76 -12.32
N VAL A 243 15.61 -17.60 -12.68
CA VAL A 243 14.84 -17.38 -13.91
C VAL A 243 15.44 -16.22 -14.70
N ASP A 244 15.74 -16.46 -15.97
CA ASP A 244 16.28 -15.43 -16.86
C ASP A 244 15.20 -14.42 -17.24
N LEU A 245 15.48 -13.12 -17.04
CA LEU A 245 14.65 -12.02 -17.52
C LEU A 245 15.22 -11.38 -18.78
N PHE A 246 16.54 -11.41 -18.94
CA PHE A 246 17.26 -10.85 -20.08
C PHE A 246 17.92 -11.95 -20.91
N ASP A 247 17.83 -11.81 -22.22
CA ASP A 247 18.56 -12.66 -23.17
C ASP A 247 20.05 -12.26 -23.27
N ASN A 248 20.79 -12.98 -24.12
CA ASN A 248 22.22 -12.71 -24.34
C ASN A 248 22.51 -11.35 -25.01
N HIS A 249 21.49 -10.70 -25.56
CA HIS A 249 21.58 -9.37 -26.16
C HIS A 249 21.12 -8.25 -25.21
N GLY A 250 20.77 -8.57 -23.96
CA GLY A 250 20.28 -7.61 -22.96
C GLY A 250 18.82 -7.18 -23.21
N SER A 251 18.06 -7.93 -24.00
CA SER A 251 16.63 -7.69 -24.21
C SER A 251 15.78 -8.53 -23.27
N ILE A 252 14.66 -7.96 -22.82
CA ILE A 252 13.68 -8.65 -21.99
C ILE A 252 13.11 -9.80 -22.80
N VAL A 253 13.10 -10.99 -22.19
CA VAL A 253 12.51 -12.19 -22.79
C VAL A 253 10.99 -12.02 -22.95
N PRO A 254 10.32 -12.83 -23.81
CA PRO A 254 8.87 -12.76 -23.96
C PRO A 254 8.13 -13.01 -22.63
N ALA A 255 7.02 -12.29 -22.41
CA ALA A 255 6.24 -12.39 -21.17
C ALA A 255 5.70 -13.81 -20.95
N GLU A 256 5.34 -14.50 -22.04
CA GLU A 256 4.88 -15.89 -22.00
C GLU A 256 5.97 -16.87 -21.53
N GLN A 257 7.25 -16.57 -21.78
CA GLN A 257 8.36 -17.37 -21.26
C GLN A 257 8.47 -17.24 -19.74
N VAL A 258 8.39 -16.00 -19.23
CA VAL A 258 8.38 -15.76 -17.77
C VAL A 258 7.17 -16.45 -17.14
N GLN A 259 5.98 -16.29 -17.72
CA GLN A 259 4.75 -16.94 -17.28
C GLN A 259 4.90 -18.46 -17.23
N ALA A 260 5.47 -19.07 -18.28
CA ALA A 260 5.70 -20.50 -18.34
C ALA A 260 6.66 -20.98 -17.25
N CYS A 261 7.77 -20.26 -17.02
CA CYS A 261 8.73 -20.59 -15.95
C CYS A 261 8.08 -20.51 -14.56
N LEU A 262 7.32 -19.45 -14.28
CA LEU A 262 6.60 -19.29 -13.01
C LEU A 262 5.50 -20.35 -12.85
N SER A 263 4.80 -20.73 -13.93
CA SER A 263 3.79 -21.78 -13.90
C SER A 263 4.40 -23.15 -13.57
N ILE A 264 5.60 -23.47 -14.08
CA ILE A 264 6.36 -24.68 -13.70
C ILE A 264 6.70 -24.63 -12.20
N ILE A 265 7.20 -23.50 -11.70
CA ILE A 265 7.49 -23.35 -10.27
C ILE A 265 6.20 -23.51 -9.45
N LEU A 266 5.07 -22.96 -9.90
CA LEU A 266 3.76 -23.02 -9.23
C LEU A 266 3.12 -24.42 -9.25
N SER A 267 3.48 -25.29 -10.20
CA SER A 267 2.98 -26.67 -10.24
C SER A 267 3.79 -27.63 -9.36
N GLU A 268 5.00 -27.26 -8.95
CA GLU A 268 5.82 -28.05 -8.04
C GLU A 268 5.15 -28.21 -6.66
N GLN A 269 5.04 -29.45 -6.17
CA GLN A 269 4.42 -29.76 -4.87
C GLN A 269 5.45 -30.17 -3.80
N ASN A 270 6.71 -30.43 -4.18
CA ASN A 270 7.72 -30.91 -3.24
C ASN A 270 8.33 -29.77 -2.41
N HIS A 271 7.79 -29.53 -1.22
CA HIS A 271 8.39 -28.62 -0.24
C HIS A 271 9.65 -29.21 0.41
N LEU A 272 10.64 -28.38 0.73
CA LEU A 272 11.81 -28.80 1.51
C LEU A 272 11.44 -29.07 2.97
N LYS A 273 12.27 -29.87 3.65
CA LYS A 273 12.20 -30.00 5.11
C LYS A 273 12.64 -28.70 5.76
N PRO A 274 12.11 -28.34 6.94
CA PRO A 274 12.49 -27.11 7.65
C PRO A 274 14.01 -26.92 7.80
N GLU A 275 14.73 -27.97 8.18
CA GLU A 275 16.18 -27.95 8.37
C GLU A 275 17.01 -27.79 7.09
N ASP A 276 16.39 -27.97 5.92
CA ASP A 276 17.06 -27.80 4.62
C ASP A 276 16.79 -26.42 3.99
N CYS A 277 16.00 -25.56 4.66
CA CYS A 277 15.66 -24.21 4.21
C CYS A 277 16.81 -23.20 4.48
N VAL A 278 17.77 -23.15 3.57
CA VAL A 278 19.04 -22.41 3.74
C VAL A 278 18.89 -20.94 4.10
N GLY A 279 18.02 -20.20 3.41
CA GLY A 279 18.01 -18.78 3.66
C GLY A 279 17.41 -18.40 5.03
N SER A 280 16.83 -19.32 5.82
CA SER A 280 16.44 -18.98 7.20
C SER A 280 17.62 -18.39 7.98
N LEU A 281 18.86 -18.70 7.59
CA LEU A 281 20.09 -18.14 8.15
C LEU A 281 20.21 -16.61 8.01
N THR A 282 19.51 -15.97 7.08
CA THR A 282 19.57 -14.52 6.87
C THR A 282 18.84 -13.73 7.97
N SER A 283 17.97 -14.41 8.74
CA SER A 283 17.28 -13.86 9.92
C SER A 283 18.17 -13.78 11.16
N LEU A 284 19.38 -14.36 11.11
CA LEU A 284 20.33 -14.27 12.22
C LEU A 284 20.85 -12.84 12.40
N GLY A 285 21.41 -12.57 13.59
CA GLY A 285 22.22 -11.37 13.79
C GLY A 285 23.38 -11.33 12.79
N ARG A 286 23.83 -10.15 12.39
CA ARG A 286 24.70 -9.98 11.21
C ARG A 286 26.03 -10.70 11.32
N ASP A 287 26.63 -10.73 12.51
CA ASP A 287 27.87 -11.48 12.75
C ASP A 287 27.65 -13.00 12.72
N GLN A 288 26.52 -13.48 13.26
CA GLN A 288 26.14 -14.91 13.20
C GLN A 288 25.86 -15.33 11.76
N TRP A 289 25.21 -14.47 10.97
CA TRP A 289 24.99 -14.70 9.55
C TRP A 289 26.30 -14.68 8.78
N ALA A 290 27.23 -13.76 9.08
CA ALA A 290 28.55 -13.72 8.45
C ALA A 290 29.32 -15.04 8.67
N GLU A 291 29.30 -15.57 9.88
CA GLU A 291 29.92 -16.85 10.22
C GLU A 291 29.25 -18.03 9.49
N ALA A 292 27.92 -18.13 9.58
CA ALA A 292 27.16 -19.20 8.93
C ALA A 292 27.30 -19.16 7.40
N ARG A 293 27.31 -17.97 6.79
CA ARG A 293 27.54 -17.79 5.34
C ARG A 293 28.96 -18.21 4.94
N SER A 294 29.96 -17.92 5.76
CA SER A 294 31.34 -18.36 5.51
C SER A 294 31.47 -19.87 5.53
N GLU A 295 30.86 -20.53 6.53
CA GLU A 295 30.82 -22.00 6.61
C GLU A 295 30.06 -22.57 5.40
N LEU A 296 28.87 -22.06 5.12
CA LEU A 296 28.04 -22.50 3.99
C LEU A 296 28.79 -22.42 2.65
N SER A 297 29.50 -21.32 2.42
CA SER A 297 30.30 -21.08 1.20
C SER A 297 31.44 -22.09 1.02
N SER A 298 31.99 -22.61 2.11
CA SER A 298 33.11 -23.57 2.07
C SER A 298 32.69 -25.00 1.68
N ILE A 299 31.39 -25.30 1.60
CA ILE A 299 30.86 -26.63 1.34
C ILE A 299 30.57 -26.80 -0.15
N GLY A 300 31.28 -27.71 -0.81
CA GLY A 300 31.00 -28.13 -2.18
C GLY A 300 30.91 -26.95 -3.16
N ASN A 301 29.79 -26.83 -3.88
CA ASN A 301 29.55 -25.76 -4.87
C ASN A 301 28.69 -24.60 -4.33
N ASN A 302 28.48 -24.51 -3.01
CA ASN A 302 27.59 -23.51 -2.41
C ASN A 302 28.07 -22.08 -2.64
N SER A 303 29.37 -21.85 -2.80
CA SER A 303 29.92 -20.53 -3.13
C SER A 303 29.39 -20.00 -4.47
N ALA A 304 29.27 -20.87 -5.48
CA ALA A 304 28.67 -20.53 -6.76
C ALA A 304 27.17 -20.31 -6.64
N SER A 305 26.46 -21.11 -5.84
CA SER A 305 25.05 -20.89 -5.53
C SER A 305 24.86 -19.52 -4.87
N LEU A 306 25.60 -19.19 -3.80
CA LEU A 306 25.55 -17.87 -3.16
C LEU A 306 25.82 -16.73 -4.15
N ALA A 307 26.87 -16.84 -4.96
CA ALA A 307 27.21 -15.82 -5.96
C ALA A 307 26.12 -15.64 -7.03
N LEU A 308 25.55 -16.75 -7.52
CA LEU A 308 24.47 -16.74 -8.50
C LEU A 308 23.31 -15.96 -7.95
N ILE A 309 22.83 -16.35 -6.76
CA ILE A 309 21.71 -15.65 -6.21
C ILE A 309 22.18 -14.19 -5.93
N ASP A 310 23.38 -13.86 -5.37
CA ASP A 310 23.86 -12.51 -4.92
C ASP A 310 24.02 -11.50 -6.06
N SER A 311 24.08 -11.99 -7.29
CA SER A 311 24.15 -11.20 -8.53
C SER A 311 22.80 -11.02 -9.24
N SER A 312 21.69 -11.47 -8.64
CA SER A 312 20.37 -11.42 -9.27
C SER A 312 19.76 -10.02 -9.28
N LEU A 313 18.78 -9.78 -10.15
CA LEU A 313 18.08 -8.50 -10.27
C LEU A 313 17.33 -8.13 -8.98
N PHE A 314 16.54 -9.08 -8.48
CA PHE A 314 15.69 -9.00 -7.30
C PHE A 314 15.23 -10.42 -6.94
N VAL A 315 14.52 -10.55 -5.83
CA VAL A 315 13.93 -11.82 -5.39
C VAL A 315 12.40 -11.74 -5.46
N LEU A 316 11.77 -12.74 -6.07
CA LEU A 316 10.33 -12.98 -6.07
C LEU A 316 9.99 -14.10 -5.08
N CYS A 317 9.03 -13.88 -4.20
CA CYS A 317 8.47 -14.88 -3.31
C CYS A 317 7.03 -15.19 -3.73
N LEU A 318 6.77 -16.44 -4.10
CA LEU A 318 5.43 -16.93 -4.43
C LEU A 318 4.84 -17.61 -3.21
N ASP A 319 4.06 -16.87 -2.43
CA ASP A 319 3.50 -17.34 -1.17
C ASP A 319 2.17 -18.10 -1.36
N THR A 320 1.90 -19.01 -0.44
CA THR A 320 0.69 -19.82 -0.37
C THR A 320 -0.36 -19.27 0.60
N LEU A 321 -0.01 -18.26 1.41
CA LEU A 321 -0.95 -17.63 2.34
C LEU A 321 -2.18 -17.08 1.58
N LYS A 322 -3.35 -17.38 2.11
CA LYS A 322 -4.62 -16.75 1.73
C LYS A 322 -5.28 -16.27 3.02
N SER A 323 -5.23 -14.97 3.27
CA SER A 323 -5.85 -14.37 4.46
C SER A 323 -6.59 -13.10 4.11
N ASN A 324 -7.79 -12.95 4.68
CA ASN A 324 -8.58 -11.73 4.62
C ASN A 324 -8.37 -10.84 5.86
N ASP A 325 -7.57 -11.30 6.82
CA ASP A 325 -7.18 -10.52 8.00
C ASP A 325 -5.92 -9.72 7.69
N LEU A 326 -6.07 -8.39 7.65
CA LEU A 326 -4.99 -7.46 7.37
C LEU A 326 -3.89 -7.51 8.44
N SER A 327 -4.23 -7.72 9.70
CA SER A 327 -3.24 -7.80 10.78
C SER A 327 -2.40 -9.07 10.64
N GLN A 328 -3.05 -10.21 10.37
CA GLN A 328 -2.34 -11.46 10.10
C GLN A 328 -1.48 -11.38 8.82
N LEU A 329 -1.98 -10.69 7.78
CA LEU A 329 -1.21 -10.43 6.56
C LEU A 329 0.02 -9.59 6.87
N CYS A 330 -0.14 -8.43 7.53
CA CYS A 330 0.96 -7.54 7.87
C CYS A 330 1.99 -8.18 8.82
N GLU A 331 1.54 -8.99 9.78
CA GLU A 331 2.44 -9.81 10.60
C GLU A 331 3.25 -10.75 9.70
N SER A 332 2.61 -11.48 8.79
CA SER A 332 3.30 -12.35 7.82
C SER A 332 4.30 -11.54 6.97
N LEU A 333 3.90 -10.40 6.41
CA LEU A 333 4.75 -9.57 5.54
C LEU A 333 5.99 -9.00 6.25
N LEU A 334 5.93 -8.78 7.58
CA LEU A 334 7.05 -8.28 8.38
C LEU A 334 7.89 -9.40 9.04
N ASN A 335 7.30 -10.56 9.35
CA ASN A 335 7.98 -11.62 10.10
C ASN A 335 8.05 -12.98 9.38
N GLY A 336 7.41 -13.17 8.23
CA GLY A 336 7.55 -14.38 7.40
C GLY A 336 6.99 -15.64 8.04
N GLY A 337 6.10 -15.53 9.02
CA GLY A 337 5.39 -16.65 9.64
C GLY A 337 6.31 -17.70 10.29
N ASP A 338 6.27 -18.93 9.77
CA ASP A 338 6.96 -20.11 10.34
C ASP A 338 8.43 -20.25 9.90
N ALA A 339 8.93 -19.31 9.10
CA ALA A 339 10.27 -19.31 8.52
C ALA A 339 10.60 -20.50 7.58
N ARG A 340 9.61 -21.29 7.11
CA ARG A 340 9.80 -22.55 6.33
C ARG A 340 9.37 -22.49 4.87
N ASN A 341 8.18 -21.94 4.58
CA ASN A 341 7.68 -21.74 3.20
C ASN A 341 7.58 -20.26 2.84
N ARG A 342 7.40 -19.42 3.86
CA ARG A 342 7.29 -17.97 3.79
C ARG A 342 8.66 -17.36 3.94
N HIS A 343 9.46 -17.63 2.91
CA HIS A 343 10.85 -17.22 2.84
C HIS A 343 11.01 -15.74 2.45
N GLU A 344 10.11 -14.94 2.99
CA GLU A 344 9.92 -13.49 2.87
C GLU A 344 11.16 -12.68 3.30
N PHE A 345 12.14 -13.35 3.92
CA PHE A 345 13.36 -12.77 4.47
C PHE A 345 14.64 -13.41 3.90
N LEU A 346 14.54 -14.33 2.94
CA LEU A 346 15.62 -15.27 2.61
C LEU A 346 16.78 -14.76 1.78
N TRP A 347 16.70 -13.50 1.37
CA TRP A 347 17.84 -12.62 1.47
C TRP A 347 17.39 -11.21 1.74
N ILE A 348 17.34 -10.86 3.02
CA ILE A 348 17.36 -9.46 3.46
C ILE A 348 18.65 -8.75 3.02
N SER A 349 19.53 -9.42 2.29
CA SER A 349 20.60 -8.74 1.59
C SER A 349 20.04 -7.94 0.40
N TYR A 350 18.94 -8.37 -0.21
CA TYR A 350 18.46 -7.76 -1.45
C TYR A 350 17.82 -6.41 -1.27
N GLU A 351 18.07 -5.56 -2.25
CA GLU A 351 17.55 -4.20 -2.23
C GLU A 351 16.03 -4.18 -2.24
N PHE A 352 15.36 -5.14 -2.89
CA PHE A 352 13.93 -5.38 -2.71
C PHE A 352 13.51 -6.83 -3.03
N ILE A 353 12.43 -7.27 -2.40
CA ILE A 353 11.78 -8.58 -2.53
C ILE A 353 10.31 -8.33 -2.88
N VAL A 354 9.82 -9.00 -3.92
CA VAL A 354 8.43 -8.91 -4.36
C VAL A 354 7.70 -10.16 -3.90
N GLN A 355 6.61 -10.00 -3.18
CA GLN A 355 5.84 -11.09 -2.60
C GLN A 355 4.47 -11.06 -3.22
N ILE A 356 3.98 -12.21 -3.69
CA ILE A 356 2.61 -12.33 -4.16
C ILE A 356 1.95 -13.49 -3.45
N ASP A 357 0.92 -13.18 -2.67
CA ASP A 357 0.19 -14.18 -1.90
C ASP A 357 -0.75 -15.02 -2.78
N GLY A 358 -1.39 -16.03 -2.19
CA GLY A 358 -2.30 -16.92 -2.92
C GLY A 358 -3.61 -16.26 -3.37
N GLN A 359 -3.86 -15.00 -3.00
CA GLN A 359 -4.95 -14.14 -3.47
C GLN A 359 -4.47 -13.08 -4.46
N GLY A 360 -3.19 -13.13 -4.83
CA GLY A 360 -2.54 -12.18 -5.72
C GLY A 360 -2.31 -10.81 -5.12
N SER A 361 -2.31 -10.63 -3.80
CA SER A 361 -1.85 -9.39 -3.17
C SER A 361 -0.34 -9.26 -3.36
N ALA A 362 0.12 -8.16 -3.96
CA ALA A 362 1.53 -7.92 -4.26
C ALA A 362 2.16 -6.97 -3.23
N THR A 363 3.32 -7.32 -2.68
CA THR A 363 4.04 -6.54 -1.66
C THR A 363 5.51 -6.41 -2.01
N ILE A 364 6.12 -5.25 -1.72
CA ILE A 364 7.57 -5.08 -1.70
C ILE A 364 8.08 -5.01 -0.26
N ASN A 365 8.93 -5.94 0.14
CA ASN A 365 9.79 -5.85 1.32
C ASN A 365 11.20 -5.44 0.89
N PHE A 366 11.84 -4.48 1.55
CA PHE A 366 13.15 -4.00 1.09
C PHE A 366 14.17 -3.84 2.22
N GLU A 367 15.44 -4.14 1.92
CA GLU A 367 16.56 -3.87 2.83
C GLU A 367 16.78 -2.37 2.96
N HIS A 368 16.91 -1.83 4.17
CA HIS A 368 16.88 -0.38 4.37
C HIS A 368 18.27 0.30 4.25
N SER A 369 19.39 -0.43 4.35
CA SER A 369 20.72 0.19 4.39
C SER A 369 21.13 0.87 3.08
N TRP A 370 20.71 0.34 1.92
CA TRP A 370 21.11 0.88 0.62
C TRP A 370 20.42 2.20 0.22
N GLY A 371 19.26 2.52 0.77
CA GLY A 371 18.47 3.67 0.33
C GLY A 371 17.36 4.14 1.27
N ASP A 372 16.70 5.25 0.91
CA ASP A 372 15.69 5.92 1.75
C ASP A 372 14.24 5.63 1.34
N GLY A 373 14.01 4.61 0.51
CA GLY A 373 12.67 4.20 0.05
C GLY A 373 12.10 5.00 -1.13
N VAL A 374 12.61 6.20 -1.46
CA VAL A 374 12.13 7.01 -2.60
C VAL A 374 12.25 6.27 -3.93
N ALA A 375 13.38 5.57 -4.14
CA ALA A 375 13.59 4.77 -5.34
C ALA A 375 12.61 3.59 -5.43
N VAL A 376 12.26 2.98 -4.28
CA VAL A 376 11.29 1.88 -4.20
C VAL A 376 9.88 2.38 -4.48
N LEU A 377 9.50 3.55 -3.93
CA LEU A 377 8.22 4.19 -4.22
C LEU A 377 8.09 4.46 -5.73
N ARG A 378 9.13 5.00 -6.37
CA ARG A 378 9.13 5.23 -7.81
C ARG A 378 8.99 3.94 -8.62
N LEU A 379 9.68 2.87 -8.21
CA LEU A 379 9.52 1.54 -8.79
C LEU A 379 8.05 1.08 -8.72
N MET A 380 7.41 1.22 -7.56
CA MET A 380 6.01 0.84 -7.38
C MET A 380 5.06 1.67 -8.24
N GLU A 381 5.19 2.99 -8.26
CA GLU A 381 4.29 3.87 -9.03
C GLU A 381 4.39 3.63 -10.53
N GLU A 382 5.61 3.51 -11.05
CA GLU A 382 5.85 3.24 -12.46
C GLU A 382 5.35 1.85 -12.86
N SER A 383 5.67 0.82 -12.07
CA SER A 383 5.25 -0.55 -12.37
C SER A 383 3.73 -0.72 -12.28
N PHE A 384 3.08 -0.11 -11.29
CA PHE A 384 1.63 -0.17 -11.16
C PHE A 384 0.92 0.49 -12.35
N CYS A 385 1.41 1.64 -12.82
CA CYS A 385 0.85 2.30 -13.99
C CYS A 385 1.06 1.47 -15.28
N ASP A 386 2.26 0.92 -15.45
CA ASP A 386 2.64 0.13 -16.63
C ASP A 386 1.85 -1.18 -16.72
N THR A 387 1.67 -1.90 -15.59
CA THR A 387 0.88 -3.14 -15.58
C THR A 387 -0.60 -2.88 -15.81
N LYS A 388 -1.17 -1.83 -15.21
CA LYS A 388 -2.58 -1.44 -15.40
C LYS A 388 -2.89 -1.07 -16.85
N GLN A 389 -1.93 -0.47 -17.55
CA GLN A 389 -2.12 -0.02 -18.93
C GLN A 389 -1.92 -1.14 -19.95
N ASN A 390 -0.92 -2.01 -19.74
CA ASN A 390 -0.42 -2.87 -20.80
C ASN A 390 -0.78 -4.35 -20.65
N HIS A 391 -1.02 -4.85 -19.42
CA HIS A 391 -1.45 -6.24 -19.17
C HIS A 391 -0.71 -7.28 -20.04
N PHE A 392 0.63 -7.37 -19.89
CA PHE A 392 1.52 -8.14 -20.78
C PHE A 392 1.13 -9.61 -20.98
N VAL A 393 0.55 -10.24 -19.96
CA VAL A 393 -0.11 -11.54 -20.04
C VAL A 393 -1.52 -11.47 -19.45
N HIS A 394 -2.41 -12.31 -19.98
CA HIS A 394 -3.81 -12.36 -19.58
C HIS A 394 -4.14 -13.62 -18.78
N PRO A 395 -5.15 -13.56 -17.88
CA PRO A 395 -5.65 -14.73 -17.20
C PRO A 395 -6.20 -15.76 -18.22
N ASN A 396 -5.96 -17.05 -17.97
CA ASN A 396 -6.38 -18.16 -18.83
C ASN A 396 -5.77 -18.17 -20.25
N GLN A 397 -4.69 -17.44 -20.50
CA GLN A 397 -3.94 -17.53 -21.75
C GLN A 397 -3.27 -18.90 -21.88
N ASN A 398 -3.31 -19.50 -23.08
CA ASN A 398 -2.57 -20.72 -23.38
C ASN A 398 -1.09 -20.41 -23.63
N PHE A 399 -0.19 -21.12 -22.95
CA PHE A 399 1.26 -21.05 -23.15
C PHE A 399 1.86 -22.46 -23.04
N ASN A 400 2.98 -22.68 -23.71
CA ASN A 400 3.73 -23.93 -23.65
C ASN A 400 4.75 -23.86 -22.51
N THR A 401 4.92 -24.92 -21.72
CA THR A 401 5.91 -25.03 -20.64
C THR A 401 7.11 -25.90 -21.00
N ALA A 402 7.11 -26.55 -22.17
CA ALA A 402 8.18 -27.45 -22.59
C ALA A 402 9.48 -26.70 -22.92
N GLY A 403 10.61 -27.24 -22.43
CA GLY A 403 11.95 -26.80 -22.83
C GLY A 403 12.58 -25.66 -22.00
N TYR A 404 11.89 -25.13 -20.99
CA TYR A 404 12.45 -24.07 -20.14
C TYR A 404 13.28 -24.59 -18.95
N TRP A 405 12.94 -25.76 -18.40
CA TRP A 405 13.68 -26.37 -17.30
C TRP A 405 15.11 -26.74 -17.72
N GLY A 406 16.10 -26.30 -16.95
CA GLY A 406 17.52 -26.45 -17.25
C GLY A 406 18.09 -25.37 -18.20
N ASN A 407 17.23 -24.63 -18.90
CA ASN A 407 17.62 -23.61 -19.87
C ASN A 407 17.39 -22.18 -19.36
N ASN A 408 16.15 -21.76 -19.16
CA ASN A 408 15.80 -20.43 -18.67
C ASN A 408 15.38 -20.45 -17.19
N LEU A 409 15.02 -21.63 -16.70
CA LEU A 409 14.67 -21.92 -15.31
C LEU A 409 15.66 -22.95 -14.77
N ARG A 410 16.36 -22.61 -13.68
CA ARG A 410 17.35 -23.49 -13.03
C ARG A 410 17.09 -23.58 -11.53
N PRO A 411 16.95 -24.78 -10.93
CA PRO A 411 16.96 -24.90 -9.47
C PRO A 411 18.35 -24.51 -8.91
N VAL A 412 18.36 -23.92 -7.72
CA VAL A 412 19.58 -23.57 -6.99
C VAL A 412 19.63 -24.41 -5.71
N ASP A 413 20.48 -25.43 -5.74
CA ASP A 413 20.62 -26.38 -4.63
C ASP A 413 21.83 -26.02 -3.75
N PHE A 414 21.74 -26.45 -2.48
CA PHE A 414 22.78 -26.31 -1.48
C PHE A 414 23.14 -27.65 -0.86
N MET A 415 24.43 -27.87 -0.68
CA MET A 415 24.96 -28.99 0.09
C MET A 415 25.03 -28.60 1.57
N LEU A 416 24.32 -29.35 2.42
CA LEU A 416 24.19 -29.03 3.85
C LEU A 416 24.83 -30.09 4.74
N THR A 417 25.65 -29.63 5.68
CA THR A 417 26.16 -30.41 6.81
C THR A 417 25.17 -30.37 7.97
N ASP A 418 25.31 -31.28 8.93
CA ASP A 418 24.46 -31.28 10.13
C ASP A 418 24.64 -30.01 10.98
N SER A 419 25.86 -29.44 10.98
CA SER A 419 26.14 -28.12 11.58
C SER A 419 25.28 -27.02 10.96
N ILE A 420 25.23 -26.91 9.63
CA ILE A 420 24.39 -25.92 8.95
C ILE A 420 22.91 -26.16 9.20
N ARG A 421 22.45 -27.42 9.15
CA ARG A 421 21.04 -27.77 9.46
C ARG A 421 20.65 -27.34 10.88
N GLN A 422 21.52 -27.54 11.85
CA GLN A 422 21.31 -27.07 13.22
C GLN A 422 21.21 -25.54 13.27
N LYS A 423 22.13 -24.82 12.62
CA LYS A 423 22.08 -23.34 12.54
C LYS A 423 20.80 -22.83 11.88
N ILE A 424 20.28 -23.53 10.86
CA ILE A 424 18.99 -23.23 10.22
C ILE A 424 17.85 -23.35 11.24
N GLN A 425 17.78 -24.46 11.97
CA GLN A 425 16.75 -24.69 12.99
C GLN A 425 16.81 -23.64 14.11
N GLU A 426 18.00 -23.31 14.59
CA GLU A 426 18.18 -22.27 15.61
C GLU A 426 17.76 -20.89 15.12
N ALA A 427 18.08 -20.55 13.87
CA ALA A 427 17.64 -19.31 13.24
C ALA A 427 16.12 -19.23 13.18
N GLN A 428 15.46 -20.30 12.73
CA GLN A 428 14.00 -20.40 12.66
C GLN A 428 13.35 -20.23 14.03
N GLN A 429 13.85 -20.94 15.05
CA GLN A 429 13.31 -20.84 16.41
C GLN A 429 13.42 -19.42 16.97
N LYS A 430 14.59 -18.77 16.84
CA LYS A 430 14.81 -17.39 17.29
C LYS A 430 13.91 -16.41 16.54
N HIS A 431 13.80 -16.56 15.23
CA HIS A 431 13.00 -15.69 14.38
C HIS A 431 11.52 -15.77 14.71
N VAL A 432 10.96 -16.98 14.82
CA VAL A 432 9.56 -17.19 15.24
C VAL A 432 9.32 -16.62 16.64
N ALA A 433 10.26 -16.81 17.57
CA ALA A 433 10.14 -16.27 18.92
C ALA A 433 10.07 -14.73 18.93
N ILE A 434 10.85 -14.04 18.09
CA ILE A 434 10.81 -12.58 17.95
C ILE A 434 9.55 -12.14 17.21
N GLY A 435 9.27 -12.74 16.05
CA GLY A 435 8.12 -12.41 15.20
C GLY A 435 6.79 -12.57 15.91
N SER A 436 6.66 -13.60 16.76
CA SER A 436 5.44 -13.84 17.57
C SER A 436 5.15 -12.77 18.61
N LYS A 437 6.08 -11.84 18.86
CA LYS A 437 5.91 -10.71 19.77
C LYS A 437 5.42 -9.45 19.07
N VAL A 438 5.56 -9.34 17.76
CA VAL A 438 5.12 -8.16 17.02
C VAL A 438 3.64 -8.31 16.69
N ARG A 439 2.87 -7.25 16.91
CA ARG A 439 1.46 -7.17 16.55
C ARG A 439 1.22 -5.97 15.66
N PHE A 440 0.20 -6.08 14.82
CA PHE A 440 -0.27 -5.02 13.96
C PHE A 440 -1.75 -4.74 14.21
N SER A 441 -2.12 -3.47 14.10
CA SER A 441 -3.52 -3.03 14.04
C SER A 441 -3.63 -1.91 13.02
N ALA A 442 -4.72 -1.91 12.25
CA ALA A 442 -5.04 -0.85 11.29
C ALA A 442 -6.09 0.09 11.88
N ALA A 443 -5.98 1.37 11.56
CA ALA A 443 -6.96 2.39 11.85
C ALA A 443 -7.28 3.14 10.56
N GLU A 444 -8.55 3.23 10.17
CA GLU A 444 -9.01 3.96 8.98
C GLU A 444 -10.15 4.91 9.34
N CYS A 445 -10.07 6.16 8.87
CA CYS A 445 -11.11 7.18 9.00
C CYS A 445 -11.41 7.78 7.63
N PHE A 446 -12.69 7.77 7.23
CA PHE A 446 -13.13 8.26 5.91
C PHE A 446 -13.59 9.72 5.98
N GLU A 447 -14.11 10.13 7.12
CA GLU A 447 -14.60 11.49 7.39
C GLU A 447 -13.46 12.50 7.39
N MET A 448 -12.34 12.16 8.04
CA MET A 448 -11.17 13.01 8.15
C MET A 448 -10.15 12.69 7.05
N ASN A 449 -10.44 13.11 5.82
CA ASN A 449 -9.60 12.88 4.65
C ASN A 449 -8.81 14.14 4.20
N ARG A 450 -7.93 13.96 3.20
CA ARG A 450 -7.06 15.05 2.69
C ARG A 450 -7.88 16.25 2.20
N GLN A 451 -9.01 16.01 1.53
CA GLN A 451 -9.84 17.07 0.96
C GLN A 451 -10.47 17.91 2.07
N PHE A 452 -11.07 17.26 3.06
CA PHE A 452 -11.69 17.92 4.21
C PHE A 452 -10.68 18.77 5.00
N ILE A 453 -9.51 18.22 5.35
CA ILE A 453 -8.52 18.93 6.15
C ILE A 453 -7.97 20.16 5.41
N LYS A 454 -7.73 20.04 4.10
CA LYS A 454 -7.25 21.16 3.28
C LYS A 454 -8.28 22.29 3.16
N GLN A 455 -9.58 21.98 3.12
CA GLN A 455 -10.64 23.01 3.13
C GLN A 455 -10.62 23.83 4.44
N SER A 456 -10.25 23.20 5.56
CA SER A 456 -10.05 23.88 6.84
C SER A 456 -8.72 24.65 6.95
N LYS A 457 -7.93 24.75 5.87
CA LYS A 457 -6.62 25.43 5.80
C LYS A 457 -5.58 24.86 6.78
N LEU A 458 -5.64 23.56 7.04
CA LEU A 458 -4.71 22.82 7.89
C LEU A 458 -3.86 21.87 7.04
N SER A 459 -2.67 21.52 7.53
CA SER A 459 -1.83 20.49 6.91
C SER A 459 -2.36 19.11 7.28
N PRO A 460 -2.75 18.24 6.30
CA PRO A 460 -3.22 16.89 6.59
C PRO A 460 -2.22 16.06 7.39
N ASP A 461 -0.94 16.20 7.05
CA ASP A 461 0.17 15.53 7.74
C ASP A 461 0.28 15.97 9.20
N SER A 462 0.17 17.27 9.47
CA SER A 462 0.19 17.78 10.85
C SER A 462 -1.00 17.29 11.67
N ILE A 463 -2.17 17.11 11.05
CA ILE A 463 -3.36 16.61 11.75
C ILE A 463 -3.19 15.14 12.13
N MET A 464 -2.64 14.31 11.23
CA MET A 464 -2.30 12.94 11.58
C MET A 464 -1.28 12.86 12.71
N GLN A 465 -0.20 13.65 12.63
CA GLN A 465 0.81 13.70 13.69
C GLN A 465 0.23 14.19 15.03
N LEU A 466 -0.65 15.19 15.02
CA LEU A 466 -1.37 15.64 16.23
C LEU A 466 -2.27 14.54 16.78
N ALA A 467 -3.00 13.80 15.93
CA ALA A 467 -3.84 12.69 16.34
C ALA A 467 -3.00 11.60 17.02
N ILE A 468 -1.86 11.22 16.44
CA ILE A 468 -0.91 10.26 17.03
C ILE A 468 -0.44 10.73 18.42
N GLN A 469 -0.08 12.01 18.59
CA GLN A 469 0.32 12.55 19.90
C GLN A 469 -0.84 12.55 20.90
N LEU A 470 -2.05 12.91 20.46
CA LEU A 470 -3.25 12.90 21.30
C LEU A 470 -3.58 11.48 21.78
N THR A 471 -3.60 10.51 20.87
CA THR A 471 -3.85 9.09 21.18
C THR A 471 -2.85 8.57 22.19
N PHE A 472 -1.56 8.85 21.99
CA PHE A 472 -0.53 8.43 22.93
C PHE A 472 -0.72 9.07 24.31
N TYR A 473 -1.02 10.37 24.37
CA TYR A 473 -1.30 11.06 25.63
C TYR A 473 -2.57 10.53 26.32
N LYS A 474 -3.62 10.19 25.57
CA LYS A 474 -4.84 9.59 26.14
C LYS A 474 -4.56 8.28 26.87
N LEU A 475 -3.74 7.43 26.26
CA LEU A 475 -3.42 6.10 26.78
C LEU A 475 -2.39 6.13 27.92
N PHE A 476 -1.37 6.98 27.82
CA PHE A 476 -0.18 6.91 28.70
C PHE A 476 0.02 8.17 29.56
N LYS A 477 -0.73 9.25 29.31
CA LYS A 477 -0.64 10.55 30.01
C LYS A 477 0.78 11.13 30.06
N GLU A 478 1.57 10.86 29.02
CA GLU A 478 2.95 11.32 28.87
C GLU A 478 3.21 11.80 27.44
N PHE A 479 4.25 12.62 27.26
CA PHE A 479 4.76 13.02 25.94
C PHE A 479 6.14 12.42 25.74
N VAL A 480 6.39 11.88 24.53
CA VAL A 480 7.58 11.07 24.26
C VAL A 480 8.33 11.53 23.01
N PRO A 481 9.65 11.26 22.93
CA PRO A 481 10.42 11.53 21.73
C PRO A 481 9.79 10.85 20.51
N SER A 482 9.49 11.68 19.51
CA SER A 482 8.81 11.28 18.28
C SER A 482 9.71 11.52 17.06
N TYR A 483 9.64 10.61 16.09
CA TYR A 483 10.34 10.64 14.81
C TYR A 483 9.35 10.66 13.66
N GLU A 484 9.53 11.57 12.73
CA GLU A 484 8.91 11.51 11.41
C GLU A 484 10.00 11.68 10.34
N SER A 485 10.00 10.81 9.34
CA SER A 485 10.98 10.83 8.25
C SER A 485 10.69 11.95 7.25
N CYS A 486 11.69 12.77 6.93
CA CYS A 486 11.61 13.79 5.89
C CYS A 486 12.75 13.66 4.88
N SER A 487 12.44 13.63 3.58
CA SER A 487 13.45 13.49 2.54
C SER A 487 14.27 14.76 2.35
N THR A 488 15.59 14.60 2.21
CA THR A 488 16.52 15.67 1.79
C THR A 488 17.07 15.43 0.37
N ALA A 489 16.40 14.58 -0.42
CA ALA A 489 16.84 14.21 -1.76
C ALA A 489 16.92 15.39 -2.74
N ALA A 490 16.36 16.58 -2.42
CA ALA A 490 16.58 17.80 -3.20
C ALA A 490 18.06 18.26 -3.24
N PHE A 491 18.92 17.65 -2.42
CA PHE A 491 20.35 17.90 -2.37
C PHE A 491 21.16 16.69 -2.85
N LEU A 492 22.37 16.95 -3.36
CA LEU A 492 23.32 15.92 -3.80
C LEU A 492 23.63 14.94 -2.67
N LYS A 493 23.40 13.65 -2.92
CA LYS A 493 23.47 12.57 -1.93
C LYS A 493 22.75 12.92 -0.62
N GLY A 494 21.61 13.60 -0.75
CA GLY A 494 20.66 13.78 0.34
C GLY A 494 20.17 12.42 0.83
N ARG A 495 19.90 12.33 2.13
CA ARG A 495 19.30 11.16 2.77
C ARG A 495 17.96 11.57 3.37
N THR A 496 17.74 11.29 4.64
CA THR A 496 16.60 11.76 5.43
C THR A 496 17.04 12.73 6.53
N GLU A 497 16.12 13.56 6.99
CA GLU A 497 16.18 14.34 8.23
C GLU A 497 14.96 13.98 9.11
N CYS A 498 15.05 14.24 10.41
CA CYS A 498 13.97 14.01 11.36
C CYS A 498 13.10 15.27 11.53
N VAL A 499 11.79 15.10 11.41
CA VAL A 499 10.80 16.06 11.93
C VAL A 499 10.41 15.59 13.33
N ARG A 500 10.58 16.47 14.33
CA ARG A 500 10.21 16.20 15.73
C ARG A 500 8.77 16.66 15.96
N SER A 501 7.82 15.75 15.76
CA SER A 501 6.38 16.03 15.85
C SER A 501 5.94 16.43 17.27
N ALA A 502 6.64 15.98 18.31
CA ALA A 502 6.41 16.42 19.69
C ALA A 502 7.03 17.81 19.92
N THR A 503 6.17 18.83 19.98
CA THR A 503 6.52 20.24 20.22
C THR A 503 5.63 20.86 21.29
N CYS A 504 6.04 21.98 21.89
CA CYS A 504 5.19 22.73 22.81
C CYS A 504 3.83 23.13 22.20
N ALA A 505 3.77 23.41 20.88
CA ALA A 505 2.52 23.69 20.19
C ALA A 505 1.60 22.46 20.16
N THR A 506 2.16 21.28 19.91
CA THR A 506 1.41 20.02 19.90
C THR A 506 0.96 19.61 21.30
N THR A 507 1.82 19.73 22.33
CA THR A 507 1.46 19.40 23.71
C THR A 507 0.36 20.33 24.23
N ASN A 508 0.44 21.63 23.93
CA ASN A 508 -0.61 22.58 24.26
C ASN A 508 -1.94 22.25 23.56
N ALA A 509 -1.90 21.86 22.29
CA ALA A 509 -3.11 21.46 21.55
C ALA A 509 -3.72 20.17 22.13
N VAL A 510 -2.90 19.14 22.41
CA VAL A 510 -3.33 17.89 23.03
C VAL A 510 -3.98 18.15 24.40
N LEU A 511 -3.32 18.90 25.27
CA LEU A 511 -3.86 19.24 26.59
C LEU A 511 -5.12 20.09 26.50
N ALA A 512 -5.26 20.94 25.47
CA ALA A 512 -6.47 21.72 25.27
C ALA A 512 -7.64 20.87 24.79
N ILE A 513 -7.40 19.90 23.90
CA ILE A 513 -8.40 18.93 23.43
C ILE A 513 -8.88 18.09 24.62
N GLU A 514 -7.95 17.49 25.37
CA GLU A 514 -8.26 16.62 26.50
C GLU A 514 -9.06 17.33 27.61
N ASN A 515 -8.77 18.62 27.85
CA ASN A 515 -9.46 19.43 28.85
C ASN A 515 -10.63 20.24 28.28
N ASN A 516 -11.03 19.97 27.02
CA ASN A 516 -12.13 20.64 26.31
C ASN A 516 -12.11 22.18 26.43
N LYS A 517 -10.94 22.79 26.17
CA LYS A 517 -10.75 24.24 26.27
C LYS A 517 -11.42 24.98 25.11
N SER A 518 -11.85 26.22 25.33
CA SER A 518 -12.51 27.03 24.30
C SER A 518 -11.63 27.44 23.12
N ASN A 519 -10.29 27.38 23.26
CA ASN A 519 -9.32 27.84 22.26
C ASN A 519 -8.67 26.71 21.43
N ILE A 520 -9.24 25.50 21.42
CA ILE A 520 -8.72 24.33 20.67
C ILE A 520 -8.42 24.68 19.20
N GLY A 521 -9.35 25.35 18.51
CA GLY A 521 -9.20 25.66 17.09
C GLY A 521 -8.02 26.59 16.77
N GLU A 522 -7.62 27.46 17.71
CA GLU A 522 -6.43 28.31 17.56
C GLU A 522 -5.15 27.49 17.76
N LEU A 523 -5.13 26.64 18.80
CA LEU A 523 -3.98 25.79 19.12
C LEU A 523 -3.71 24.75 18.03
N ILE A 524 -4.75 24.19 17.39
CA ILE A 524 -4.60 23.29 16.24
C ILE A 524 -3.95 24.04 15.05
N LYS A 525 -4.33 25.30 14.81
CA LYS A 525 -3.69 26.11 13.75
C LYS A 525 -2.23 26.41 14.05
N GLN A 526 -1.90 26.71 15.31
CA GLN A 526 -0.52 26.92 15.75
C GLN A 526 0.31 25.64 15.60
N CYS A 527 -0.25 24.49 16.00
CA CYS A 527 0.33 23.17 15.78
C CYS A 527 0.61 22.92 14.29
N SER A 528 -0.39 23.15 13.43
CA SER A 528 -0.25 22.99 11.97
C SER A 528 0.81 23.90 11.37
N ALA A 529 0.92 25.14 11.84
CA ALA A 529 1.92 26.09 11.37
C ALA A 529 3.34 25.66 11.81
N MET A 530 3.49 25.27 13.07
CA MET A 530 4.77 24.80 13.62
C MET A 530 5.25 23.52 12.90
N HIS A 531 4.38 22.53 12.72
CA HIS A 531 4.72 21.29 12.01
C HIS A 531 5.13 21.56 10.56
N SER A 532 4.37 22.40 9.86
CA SER A 532 4.71 22.79 8.48
C SER A 532 6.06 23.51 8.37
N GLN A 533 6.39 24.33 9.38
CA GLN A 533 7.72 24.95 9.48
C GLN A 533 8.81 23.90 9.70
N LEU A 534 8.61 22.94 10.59
CA LEU A 534 9.57 21.85 10.84
C LEU A 534 9.80 20.99 9.59
N VAL A 535 8.75 20.62 8.87
CA VAL A 535 8.85 19.89 7.60
C VAL A 535 9.67 20.67 6.58
N LYS A 536 9.44 21.99 6.45
CA LYS A 536 10.23 22.85 5.56
C LYS A 536 11.69 22.94 5.98
N GLU A 537 11.95 23.07 7.29
CA GLU A 537 13.31 23.08 7.83
C GLU A 537 14.02 21.75 7.57
N ALA A 538 13.37 20.62 7.85
CA ALA A 538 13.92 19.29 7.62
C ALA A 538 14.21 19.04 6.13
N ALA A 539 13.25 19.30 5.23
CA ALA A 539 13.41 19.14 3.79
C ALA A 539 14.52 20.04 3.19
N THR A 540 14.86 21.14 3.85
CA THR A 540 15.96 22.05 3.46
C THR A 540 17.27 21.78 4.20
N GLY A 541 17.38 20.65 4.89
CA GLY A 541 18.58 20.23 5.63
C GLY A 541 18.88 21.11 6.85
N GLN A 542 17.86 21.74 7.43
CA GLN A 542 17.94 22.60 8.62
C GLN A 542 17.46 21.91 9.90
N GLY A 543 17.11 20.62 9.85
CA GLY A 543 16.91 19.84 11.07
C GLY A 543 18.19 19.74 11.91
N PHE A 544 18.05 19.22 13.13
CA PHE A 544 19.19 19.14 14.06
C PHE A 544 19.71 17.73 14.25
N ASP A 545 18.89 16.69 14.08
CA ASP A 545 19.25 15.31 14.36
C ASP A 545 20.44 14.86 13.50
N ARG A 546 20.39 15.05 12.17
CA ARG A 546 21.54 14.70 11.30
C ARG A 546 22.76 15.57 11.53
N HIS A 547 22.58 16.85 11.87
CA HIS A 547 23.71 17.72 12.16
C HIS A 547 24.46 17.28 13.42
N LEU A 548 23.75 17.00 14.52
CA LEU A 548 24.35 16.52 15.76
C LEU A 548 25.00 15.15 15.58
N MET A 549 24.39 14.25 14.80
CA MET A 549 25.04 13.00 14.39
C MET A 549 26.34 13.26 13.61
N GLY A 550 26.34 14.20 12.66
CA GLY A 550 27.53 14.58 11.90
C GLY A 550 28.66 15.11 12.79
N LEU A 551 28.34 15.87 13.84
CA LEU A 551 29.30 16.34 14.83
C LEU A 551 29.85 15.19 15.69
N ARG A 552 28.98 14.28 16.15
CA ARG A 552 29.36 13.07 16.90
C ARG A 552 30.32 12.19 16.09
N CYS A 553 29.99 11.90 14.83
CA CYS A 553 30.85 11.12 13.94
C CYS A 553 32.15 11.85 13.58
N THR A 554 32.15 13.18 13.58
CA THR A 554 33.37 13.96 13.39
C THR A 554 34.31 13.81 14.60
N ALA A 555 33.78 13.77 15.82
CA ALA A 555 34.59 13.49 17.02
C ALA A 555 35.25 12.09 16.92
N GLU A 556 34.49 11.07 16.50
CA GLU A 556 35.00 9.70 16.27
C GLU A 556 36.12 9.68 15.24
N ARG A 557 35.90 10.34 14.09
CA ARG A 557 36.88 10.43 13.00
C ARG A 557 38.19 11.08 13.45
N LEU A 558 38.13 12.02 14.38
CA LEU A 558 39.30 12.71 14.93
C LEU A 558 39.95 11.95 16.10
N GLY A 559 39.38 10.82 16.52
CA GLY A 559 39.84 10.04 17.67
C GLY A 559 39.65 10.77 19.00
N TRP A 560 38.69 11.69 19.09
CA TRP A 560 38.40 12.43 20.31
C TRP A 560 37.49 11.63 21.23
N LEU A 561 37.58 11.92 22.53
CA LEU A 561 36.54 11.48 23.47
C LEU A 561 35.21 12.12 23.06
N GLN A 562 34.14 11.33 23.10
CA GLN A 562 32.80 11.82 22.79
C GLN A 562 32.41 12.98 23.72
N PRO A 563 31.96 14.12 23.17
CA PRO A 563 31.41 15.21 23.97
C PRO A 563 30.34 14.73 24.95
N LYS A 564 30.35 15.27 26.17
CA LYS A 564 29.46 14.85 27.27
C LYS A 564 27.98 14.87 26.87
N LEU A 565 27.59 15.83 26.03
CA LEU A 565 26.24 15.93 25.48
C LEU A 565 25.78 14.60 24.87
N PHE A 566 26.57 13.97 24.01
CA PHE A 566 26.17 12.77 23.27
C PHE A 566 26.14 11.51 24.13
N SER A 567 26.94 11.44 25.19
CA SER A 567 26.95 10.34 26.15
C SER A 567 25.91 10.50 27.28
N SER A 568 25.27 11.67 27.39
CA SER A 568 24.31 11.95 28.46
C SER A 568 23.02 11.12 28.34
N ALA A 569 22.45 10.71 29.48
CA ALA A 569 21.20 9.97 29.52
C ALA A 569 20.03 10.74 28.88
N VAL A 570 19.99 12.07 29.07
CA VAL A 570 18.96 12.94 28.49
C VAL A 570 19.04 12.99 26.96
N TYR A 571 20.24 13.07 26.38
CA TYR A 571 20.39 13.03 24.92
C TYR A 571 20.08 11.65 24.36
N GLN A 572 20.50 10.57 25.04
CA GLN A 572 20.15 9.20 24.65
C GLN A 572 18.65 8.97 24.68
N TYR A 573 17.94 9.48 25.70
CA TYR A 573 16.48 9.45 25.75
C TYR A 573 15.85 10.22 24.59
N MET A 574 16.34 11.42 24.25
CA MET A 574 15.85 12.16 23.08
C MET A 574 16.01 11.40 21.75
N ASN A 575 16.96 10.45 21.66
CA ASN A 575 17.15 9.57 20.50
C ASN A 575 16.44 8.22 20.63
N ARG A 576 15.73 7.96 21.74
CA ARG A 576 14.87 6.80 21.93
C ARG A 576 13.47 7.12 21.39
N PHE A 577 13.28 6.94 20.09
CA PHE A 577 12.04 7.28 19.39
C PHE A 577 10.92 6.29 19.73
N ILE A 578 10.16 6.58 20.78
CA ILE A 578 9.01 5.77 21.21
C ILE A 578 7.90 5.84 20.15
N LEU A 579 7.68 7.00 19.52
CA LEU A 579 6.79 7.14 18.38
C LEU A 579 7.63 7.28 17.11
N SER A 580 7.76 6.19 16.34
CA SER A 580 8.42 6.22 15.04
C SER A 580 7.37 6.22 13.94
N THR A 581 7.37 7.26 13.12
CA THR A 581 6.31 7.49 12.13
C THR A 581 6.88 7.71 10.73
N SER A 582 6.14 7.28 9.72
CA SER A 582 6.49 7.51 8.31
C SER A 582 5.23 7.63 7.45
N THR A 583 5.27 8.55 6.47
CA THR A 583 4.17 8.79 5.54
C THR A 583 4.55 8.40 4.12
N LEU A 584 3.63 7.71 3.43
CA LEU A 584 3.74 7.36 2.01
C LEU A 584 2.38 7.56 1.34
N SER A 585 2.07 8.82 1.05
CA SER A 585 0.72 9.19 0.59
C SER A 585 0.52 9.07 -0.92
N THR A 586 0.29 7.85 -1.40
CA THR A 586 0.02 7.54 -2.82
C THR A 586 -1.14 6.54 -2.94
N GLU A 587 -1.86 6.56 -4.06
CA GLU A 587 -2.94 5.59 -4.36
C GLU A 587 -2.39 4.23 -4.79
N THR A 588 -1.10 4.17 -5.17
CA THR A 588 -0.41 2.92 -5.54
C THR A 588 -0.20 1.99 -4.34
N ILE A 589 -0.16 2.53 -3.13
CA ILE A 589 0.11 1.78 -1.91
C ILE A 589 -1.19 1.62 -1.13
N ALA A 590 -1.64 0.37 -0.98
CA ALA A 590 -2.79 0.03 -0.16
C ALA A 590 -2.45 0.19 1.33
N VAL A 591 -1.32 -0.37 1.75
CA VAL A 591 -0.82 -0.31 3.12
C VAL A 591 0.70 -0.41 3.13
N GLY A 592 1.37 0.22 4.09
CA GLY A 592 2.79 0.00 4.36
C GLY A 592 3.01 -0.21 5.85
N GLY A 593 4.13 -0.80 6.23
CA GLY A 593 4.41 -1.11 7.63
C GLY A 593 5.88 -1.36 7.93
N PHE A 594 6.24 -1.19 9.20
CA PHE A 594 7.57 -1.47 9.75
C PHE A 594 7.44 -1.79 11.24
N GLY A 595 8.43 -2.48 11.81
CA GLY A 595 8.45 -2.80 13.24
C GLY A 595 8.85 -1.60 14.11
N PRO A 596 8.59 -1.64 15.43
CA PRO A 596 9.04 -0.58 16.34
C PRO A 596 10.56 -0.49 16.43
N VAL A 597 11.11 0.73 16.43
CA VAL A 597 12.56 0.98 16.51
C VAL A 597 13.12 0.88 17.93
N VAL A 598 12.26 0.81 18.94
CA VAL A 598 12.61 0.57 20.35
C VAL A 598 11.62 -0.42 20.97
N PRO A 599 12.02 -1.22 21.98
CA PRO A 599 11.18 -2.30 22.53
C PRO A 599 9.83 -1.84 23.10
N ASP A 600 9.76 -0.63 23.64
CA ASP A 600 8.60 0.02 24.25
C ASP A 600 7.98 1.07 23.32
N GLY A 601 8.23 0.99 22.02
CA GLY A 601 7.78 1.96 21.03
C GLY A 601 6.65 1.45 20.13
N PHE A 602 6.21 2.34 19.24
CA PHE A 602 5.31 2.06 18.14
C PHE A 602 5.99 2.38 16.80
N GLY A 603 5.78 1.52 15.81
CA GLY A 603 6.01 1.84 14.40
C GLY A 603 4.67 2.21 13.75
N ILE A 604 4.54 3.43 13.24
CA ILE A 604 3.28 3.95 12.69
C ILE A 604 3.51 4.39 11.25
N ALA A 605 3.06 3.58 10.30
CA ALA A 605 3.02 3.94 8.89
C ALA A 605 1.64 4.48 8.56
N TYR A 606 1.55 5.66 7.95
CA TYR A 606 0.25 6.26 7.61
C TYR A 606 0.16 6.73 6.15
N ASN A 607 -1.08 6.73 5.65
CA ASN A 607 -1.43 7.19 4.32
C ASN A 607 -2.61 8.17 4.42
N ILE A 608 -2.50 9.33 3.77
CA ILE A 608 -3.55 10.35 3.76
C ILE A 608 -4.00 10.57 2.32
N LEU A 609 -5.11 9.94 1.94
CA LEU A 609 -5.72 10.00 0.62
C LEU A 609 -6.85 11.03 0.57
N ASN A 610 -7.35 11.31 -0.65
CA ASN A 610 -8.50 12.19 -0.82
C ASN A 610 -9.78 11.57 -0.25
N SER A 611 -9.89 10.24 -0.23
CA SER A 611 -11.06 9.49 0.26
C SER A 611 -10.97 9.09 1.72
N LYS A 612 -9.76 8.87 2.26
CA LYS A 612 -9.55 8.39 3.62
C LYS A 612 -8.21 8.78 4.21
N MET A 613 -8.09 8.67 5.52
CA MET A 613 -6.85 8.67 6.26
C MET A 613 -6.70 7.31 6.95
N GLY A 614 -5.52 6.70 6.86
CA GLY A 614 -5.27 5.39 7.46
C GLY A 614 -3.89 5.32 8.11
N ALA A 615 -3.78 4.49 9.15
CA ALA A 615 -2.54 4.17 9.82
C ALA A 615 -2.45 2.67 10.09
N LEU A 616 -1.26 2.10 9.89
CA LEU A 616 -0.89 0.77 10.35
C LEU A 616 0.08 0.93 11.52
N ILE A 617 -0.32 0.41 12.68
CA ILE A 617 0.38 0.53 13.95
C ILE A 617 1.00 -0.81 14.32
N SER A 618 2.29 -0.81 14.64
CA SER A 618 3.03 -1.97 15.17
C SER A 618 3.52 -1.71 16.58
N SER A 619 3.53 -2.76 17.42
CA SER A 619 4.16 -2.75 18.75
C SER A 619 4.66 -4.15 19.13
N TYR A 620 5.49 -4.22 20.18
CA TYR A 620 5.77 -5.48 20.86
C TYR A 620 4.68 -5.77 21.89
N LYS A 621 3.99 -6.92 21.75
CA LYS A 621 2.84 -7.35 22.57
C LYS A 621 3.09 -7.36 24.07
N ASP A 622 4.35 -7.58 24.47
CA ASP A 622 4.75 -7.71 25.87
C ASP A 622 4.90 -6.31 26.54
N GLN A 623 4.78 -5.22 25.77
CA GLN A 623 5.05 -3.85 26.24
C GLN A 623 3.86 -2.91 26.00
N ARG A 624 3.28 -2.91 24.80
CA ARG A 624 2.16 -2.01 24.44
C ARG A 624 1.15 -2.72 23.54
N THR A 625 -0.12 -2.34 23.63
CA THR A 625 -1.22 -2.92 22.84
C THR A 625 -1.51 -2.07 21.60
N THR A 626 -1.41 -2.64 20.40
CA THR A 626 -1.73 -1.95 19.13
C THR A 626 -3.23 -1.66 18.98
N ASN A 627 -4.12 -2.57 19.42
CA ASN A 627 -5.57 -2.39 19.32
C ASN A 627 -6.03 -1.13 20.07
N ALA A 628 -5.64 -0.99 21.34
CA ALA A 628 -5.98 0.20 22.12
C ALA A 628 -5.50 1.51 21.46
N PHE A 629 -4.34 1.48 20.80
CA PHE A 629 -3.85 2.63 20.05
C PHE A 629 -4.69 2.90 18.80
N ALA A 630 -5.02 1.87 18.01
CA ALA A 630 -5.85 2.00 16.82
C ALA A 630 -7.27 2.49 17.17
N ASP A 631 -7.90 1.90 18.18
CA ASP A 631 -9.25 2.25 18.63
C ASP A 631 -9.30 3.71 19.10
N THR A 632 -8.38 4.12 19.97
CA THR A 632 -8.30 5.52 20.46
C THR A 632 -7.89 6.52 19.38
N LEU A 633 -7.20 6.10 18.31
CA LEU A 633 -6.93 6.97 17.15
C LEU A 633 -8.19 7.25 16.33
N LEU A 634 -9.18 6.35 16.38
CA LEU A 634 -10.47 6.47 15.70
C LEU A 634 -11.57 7.09 16.59
N GLU A 635 -11.36 7.13 17.91
CA GLU A 635 -12.31 7.73 18.85
C GLU A 635 -12.49 9.24 18.61
N ASN A 636 -13.67 9.60 18.09
CA ASN A 636 -14.19 10.96 18.14
C ASN A 636 -14.67 11.27 19.57
N ASP A 637 -14.08 12.28 20.21
CA ASP A 637 -14.39 12.75 21.59
C ASP A 637 -15.82 13.32 21.80
N ASN A 638 -16.81 12.95 21.00
CA ASN A 638 -18.20 13.39 21.16
C ASN A 638 -19.12 12.23 21.53
N ASP A 639 -19.14 11.89 22.82
CA ASP A 639 -20.13 11.01 23.45
C ASP A 639 -21.52 11.68 23.59
N GLN A 640 -21.98 12.47 22.60
CA GLN A 640 -23.36 13.02 22.51
C GLN A 640 -23.87 13.23 21.07
N GLY A 641 -23.52 12.36 20.12
CA GLY A 641 -24.19 12.26 18.81
C GLY A 641 -24.54 10.80 18.52
N PRO A 642 -25.59 10.49 17.72
CA PRO A 642 -26.00 9.11 17.51
C PRO A 642 -24.81 8.33 16.98
N ARG A 643 -24.50 7.23 17.68
CA ARG A 643 -23.48 6.25 17.29
C ARG A 643 -23.76 5.83 15.85
N THR A 644 -22.89 6.21 14.92
CA THR A 644 -22.74 5.49 13.67
C THR A 644 -21.41 4.77 13.76
N THR A 645 -21.42 3.65 14.46
CA THR A 645 -20.35 2.66 14.36
C THR A 645 -20.42 2.13 12.94
N LEU A 646 -19.43 2.41 12.09
CA LEU A 646 -19.29 1.71 10.83
C LEU A 646 -18.55 0.40 11.11
N SER A 647 -19.22 -0.50 11.86
CA SER A 647 -18.97 -1.92 11.71
C SER A 647 -19.19 -2.24 10.23
N ARG A 648 -18.44 -3.18 9.65
CA ARG A 648 -18.84 -3.74 8.35
C ARG A 648 -20.32 -4.09 8.44
N LEU A 649 -21.17 -3.39 7.70
CA LEU A 649 -22.64 -3.57 7.68
C LEU A 649 -23.01 -5.05 7.58
N ASN A 650 -22.17 -5.83 6.91
CA ASN A 650 -22.26 -7.29 6.77
C ASN A 650 -22.36 -8.01 8.11
N ASP A 651 -21.50 -7.69 9.08
CA ASP A 651 -21.41 -8.41 10.36
C ASP A 651 -22.64 -8.11 11.23
N GLU A 652 -23.06 -6.85 11.30
CA GLU A 652 -24.25 -6.43 12.05
C GLU A 652 -25.57 -6.96 11.44
N MET A 653 -25.68 -6.97 10.10
CA MET A 653 -26.87 -7.50 9.43
C MET A 653 -26.98 -9.01 9.58
N LEU A 654 -25.85 -9.73 9.55
CA LEU A 654 -25.80 -11.17 9.84
C LEU A 654 -26.17 -11.45 11.31
N GLU A 655 -25.67 -10.66 12.25
CA GLU A 655 -26.00 -10.76 13.68
C GLU A 655 -27.49 -10.46 13.96
N CYS A 656 -28.07 -9.48 13.25
CA CYS A 656 -29.48 -9.10 13.40
C CYS A 656 -30.46 -9.96 12.57
N GLN A 657 -29.95 -10.96 11.81
CA GLN A 657 -30.73 -11.78 10.88
C GLN A 657 -31.53 -10.96 9.86
N GLN A 658 -30.97 -9.84 9.40
CA GLN A 658 -31.59 -8.97 8.42
C GLN A 658 -31.09 -9.28 7.01
N ILE A 659 -31.93 -9.04 6.00
CA ILE A 659 -31.53 -9.20 4.59
C ILE A 659 -30.79 -7.95 4.12
N GLY A 660 -29.63 -8.13 3.50
CA GLY A 660 -28.86 -7.02 2.93
C GLY A 660 -28.34 -7.28 1.53
N ILE A 661 -28.13 -6.21 0.78
CA ILE A 661 -27.55 -6.20 -0.56
C ILE A 661 -26.03 -6.10 -0.46
N GLY A 662 -25.32 -7.09 -0.98
CA GLY A 662 -23.86 -7.06 -1.11
C GLY A 662 -23.36 -6.38 -2.38
N SER A 663 -24.11 -6.41 -3.47
CA SER A 663 -23.74 -5.67 -4.70
C SER A 663 -24.94 -5.41 -5.60
N ILE A 664 -24.90 -4.31 -6.36
CA ILE A 664 -25.92 -3.94 -7.34
C ILE A 664 -25.33 -4.04 -8.75
N SER A 665 -26.14 -4.48 -9.72
CA SER A 665 -25.78 -4.52 -11.14
C SER A 665 -26.96 -4.04 -11.99
N LYS A 666 -26.69 -3.78 -13.28
CA LYS A 666 -27.74 -3.43 -14.26
C LYS A 666 -28.81 -4.50 -14.47
N TYR A 667 -28.60 -5.73 -13.98
CA TYR A 667 -29.53 -6.85 -14.09
C TYR A 667 -30.31 -7.14 -12.81
N GLY A 668 -29.92 -6.55 -11.68
CA GLY A 668 -30.49 -6.87 -10.37
C GLY A 668 -29.47 -6.82 -9.23
N PHE A 669 -29.81 -7.47 -8.12
CA PHE A 669 -29.18 -7.28 -6.82
C PHE A 669 -28.62 -8.60 -6.29
N ARG A 670 -27.42 -8.57 -5.71
CA ARG A 670 -26.86 -9.70 -4.98
C ARG A 670 -27.03 -9.49 -3.48
N LEU A 671 -27.60 -10.45 -2.79
CA LEU A 671 -27.74 -10.45 -1.34
C LEU A 671 -26.44 -10.93 -0.67
N TYR A 672 -26.26 -10.64 0.61
CA TYR A 672 -25.07 -11.08 1.38
C TYR A 672 -24.93 -12.60 1.50
N ASP A 673 -26.04 -13.34 1.43
CA ASP A 673 -26.02 -14.81 1.41
C ASP A 673 -25.63 -15.39 0.03
N GLY A 674 -25.30 -14.52 -0.93
CA GLY A 674 -24.89 -14.87 -2.28
C GLY A 674 -26.04 -15.00 -3.28
N GLN A 675 -27.31 -14.96 -2.83
CA GLN A 675 -28.44 -15.06 -3.74
C GLN A 675 -28.55 -13.84 -4.66
N PHE A 676 -28.73 -14.09 -5.95
CA PHE A 676 -28.94 -13.02 -6.94
C PHE A 676 -30.42 -12.90 -7.28
N LEU A 677 -30.96 -11.69 -7.13
CA LEU A 677 -32.34 -11.33 -7.45
C LEU A 677 -32.37 -10.53 -8.73
N TYR A 678 -33.14 -11.03 -9.70
CA TYR A 678 -33.24 -10.43 -11.01
C TYR A 678 -34.27 -9.31 -11.05
N GLY A 679 -33.90 -8.17 -11.62
CA GLY A 679 -34.79 -7.03 -11.81
C GLY A 679 -35.14 -6.30 -10.52
N PRO A 680 -36.25 -5.54 -10.54
CA PRO A 680 -36.73 -4.80 -9.38
C PRO A 680 -36.94 -5.64 -8.12
N ILE A 681 -36.64 -5.05 -6.96
CA ILE A 681 -36.84 -5.67 -5.65
C ILE A 681 -37.45 -4.69 -4.63
N ALA A 682 -38.14 -5.25 -3.64
CA ALA A 682 -38.57 -4.59 -2.43
C ALA A 682 -37.95 -5.32 -1.24
N ILE A 683 -37.16 -4.60 -0.44
CA ILE A 683 -36.45 -5.14 0.71
C ILE A 683 -37.20 -4.74 1.97
N PHE A 684 -37.43 -5.76 2.79
CA PHE A 684 -37.94 -5.66 4.13
C PHE A 684 -36.89 -6.21 5.10
N PRO A 685 -36.96 -5.89 6.41
CA PRO A 685 -35.97 -6.34 7.38
C PRO A 685 -35.72 -7.85 7.36
N LYS A 686 -36.75 -8.66 7.05
CA LYS A 686 -36.67 -10.13 7.06
C LYS A 686 -37.15 -10.80 5.78
N ALA A 687 -37.49 -10.04 4.74
CA ALA A 687 -38.02 -10.59 3.50
C ALA A 687 -37.59 -9.72 2.33
N VAL A 688 -37.48 -10.33 1.16
CA VAL A 688 -37.21 -9.61 -0.08
C VAL A 688 -38.16 -10.13 -1.15
N LEU A 689 -38.77 -9.19 -1.86
CA LEU A 689 -39.71 -9.49 -2.93
C LEU A 689 -39.12 -8.98 -4.23
N SER A 690 -38.99 -9.86 -5.22
CA SER A 690 -38.55 -9.50 -6.57
C SER A 690 -39.73 -9.65 -7.53
N TRP A 691 -39.84 -8.76 -8.50
CA TRP A 691 -40.81 -8.89 -9.59
C TRP A 691 -40.15 -8.54 -10.93
N ARG A 692 -40.72 -9.08 -12.00
CA ARG A 692 -40.11 -9.02 -13.33
C ARG A 692 -40.67 -7.85 -14.12
N VAL A 693 -39.79 -6.96 -14.57
CA VAL A 693 -40.05 -5.91 -15.54
C VAL A 693 -39.13 -6.19 -16.73
N LEU A 694 -39.68 -6.49 -17.91
CA LEU A 694 -38.86 -6.84 -19.07
C LEU A 694 -38.43 -5.61 -19.86
N THR A 695 -39.34 -4.64 -20.00
CA THR A 695 -39.06 -3.35 -20.64
C THR A 695 -39.62 -2.21 -19.77
N PRO A 696 -39.12 -0.97 -19.94
CA PRO A 696 -39.70 0.19 -19.28
C PRO A 696 -41.22 0.33 -19.52
N ASP A 697 -41.71 -0.09 -20.70
CA ASP A 697 -43.12 -0.06 -21.07
C ASP A 697 -44.02 -0.97 -20.21
N ASP A 698 -43.44 -1.97 -19.55
CA ASP A 698 -44.17 -2.85 -18.62
C ASP A 698 -44.48 -2.16 -17.27
N ILE A 699 -43.93 -0.97 -17.01
CA ILE A 699 -44.17 -0.17 -15.80
C ILE A 699 -45.45 0.67 -15.99
N THR A 700 -46.61 0.02 -15.86
CA THR A 700 -47.92 0.70 -15.92
C THR A 700 -48.47 1.03 -14.53
N PRO A 701 -49.42 1.98 -14.39
CA PRO A 701 -50.10 2.23 -13.11
C PRO A 701 -50.68 0.97 -12.46
N GLU A 702 -51.17 0.03 -13.25
CA GLU A 702 -51.69 -1.27 -12.79
C GLU A 702 -50.58 -2.18 -12.27
N SER A 703 -49.41 -2.21 -12.93
CA SER A 703 -48.24 -2.97 -12.45
C SER A 703 -47.72 -2.46 -11.11
N MET A 704 -47.87 -1.15 -10.85
CA MET A 704 -47.46 -0.48 -9.62
C MET A 704 -48.53 -0.56 -8.53
N GLN A 705 -49.78 -0.91 -8.87
CA GLN A 705 -50.89 -1.02 -7.92
C GLN A 705 -50.60 -2.05 -6.82
N PHE A 706 -49.83 -3.09 -7.14
CA PHE A 706 -49.40 -4.11 -6.18
C PHE A 706 -48.67 -3.53 -4.96
N PHE A 707 -47.87 -2.47 -5.11
CA PHE A 707 -47.19 -1.83 -3.99
C PHE A 707 -48.13 -1.21 -2.96
N THR A 708 -49.30 -0.75 -3.41
CA THR A 708 -50.32 -0.20 -2.52
C THR A 708 -50.94 -1.27 -1.62
N MET A 709 -50.74 -2.55 -1.96
CA MET A 709 -51.26 -3.71 -1.23
C MET A 709 -50.25 -4.35 -0.28
N LEU A 710 -48.97 -3.94 -0.34
CA LEU A 710 -47.93 -4.44 0.56
C LEU A 710 -48.16 -3.95 1.99
N GLU A 711 -47.99 -4.86 2.95
CA GLU A 711 -47.93 -4.60 4.37
C GLU A 711 -46.69 -5.30 4.96
N PRO A 712 -45.80 -4.58 5.67
CA PRO A 712 -45.83 -3.14 5.92
C PRO A 712 -45.69 -2.30 4.63
N LYS A 713 -46.29 -1.11 4.64
CA LYS A 713 -46.20 -0.15 3.53
C LYS A 713 -44.74 0.24 3.26
N LEU A 714 -44.42 0.47 1.99
CA LEU A 714 -43.12 1.00 1.62
C LEU A 714 -42.98 2.45 2.06
N ASP A 715 -41.90 2.76 2.75
CA ASP A 715 -41.55 4.12 3.17
C ASP A 715 -40.92 4.91 2.03
N VAL A 716 -40.17 4.23 1.16
CA VAL A 716 -39.47 4.83 0.02
C VAL A 716 -39.52 3.88 -1.17
N LEU A 717 -39.93 4.40 -2.34
CA LEU A 717 -39.88 3.70 -3.61
C LEU A 717 -38.97 4.49 -4.57
N VAL A 718 -37.88 3.86 -5.00
CA VAL A 718 -36.92 4.41 -5.96
C VAL A 718 -37.16 3.72 -7.30
N VAL A 719 -37.45 4.49 -8.35
CA VAL A 719 -37.67 3.97 -9.72
C VAL A 719 -36.68 4.63 -10.66
N GLY A 720 -35.92 3.85 -11.43
CA GLY A 720 -34.97 4.40 -12.40
C GLY A 720 -34.24 3.34 -13.22
N PRO A 721 -33.55 3.74 -14.31
CA PRO A 721 -32.75 2.82 -15.10
C PRO A 721 -31.51 2.37 -14.30
N GLY A 722 -31.24 1.06 -14.27
CA GLY A 722 -30.14 0.45 -13.51
C GLY A 722 -28.72 0.75 -14.00
N ASP A 723 -28.59 1.58 -15.05
CA ASP A 723 -27.32 2.01 -15.66
C ASP A 723 -27.38 3.52 -15.94
N ARG A 724 -27.07 4.35 -14.95
CA ARG A 724 -26.64 5.72 -15.21
C ARG A 724 -25.29 5.95 -14.55
N GLN A 725 -24.37 6.53 -15.33
CA GLN A 725 -22.96 6.84 -15.03
C GLN A 725 -22.70 7.68 -13.75
N HIS A 726 -23.70 7.99 -12.93
CA HIS A 726 -23.61 8.96 -11.82
C HIS A 726 -24.13 8.41 -10.48
N VAL A 727 -24.39 7.10 -10.38
CA VAL A 727 -24.73 6.44 -9.11
C VAL A 727 -23.66 5.40 -8.82
N ASP A 728 -22.94 5.56 -7.71
CA ASP A 728 -21.99 4.57 -7.23
C ASP A 728 -22.78 3.34 -6.71
N PRO A 729 -22.62 2.15 -7.31
CA PRO A 729 -23.34 0.94 -6.88
C PRO A 729 -23.07 0.55 -5.42
N GLU A 730 -21.89 0.89 -4.88
CA GLU A 730 -21.55 0.64 -3.48
C GLU A 730 -22.30 1.59 -2.55
N GLU A 731 -22.34 2.89 -2.89
CA GLU A 731 -23.08 3.91 -2.14
C GLU A 731 -24.59 3.60 -2.14
N ALA A 732 -25.13 3.16 -3.28
CA ALA A 732 -26.52 2.75 -3.39
C ALA A 732 -26.82 1.52 -2.51
N ALA A 733 -25.98 0.48 -2.55
CA ALA A 733 -26.14 -0.72 -1.72
C ALA A 733 -26.07 -0.38 -0.22
N MET A 734 -25.11 0.47 0.17
CA MET A 734 -24.99 0.96 1.54
C MET A 734 -26.25 1.71 1.99
N LEU A 735 -26.80 2.59 1.15
CA LEU A 735 -28.01 3.33 1.46
C LEU A 735 -29.23 2.41 1.67
N PHE A 736 -29.41 1.39 0.81
CA PHE A 736 -30.48 0.40 0.99
C PHE A 736 -30.34 -0.37 2.31
N ASN A 737 -29.12 -0.79 2.65
CA ASN A 737 -28.86 -1.54 3.86
C ASN A 737 -29.04 -0.69 5.12
N MET A 738 -28.60 0.57 5.10
CA MET A 738 -28.78 1.52 6.19
C MET A 738 -30.28 1.75 6.48
N LEU A 739 -31.09 1.99 5.45
CA LEU A 739 -32.53 2.18 5.61
C LEU A 739 -33.22 0.91 6.15
N ASN A 740 -32.75 -0.28 5.75
CA ASN A 740 -33.29 -1.54 6.25
C ASN A 740 -32.94 -1.79 7.72
N ILE A 741 -31.74 -1.40 8.17
CA ILE A 741 -31.33 -1.45 9.59
C ILE A 741 -32.20 -0.51 10.44
N GLU A 742 -32.60 0.64 9.90
CA GLU A 742 -33.57 1.55 10.53
C GLU A 742 -35.03 1.03 10.50
N TYR A 743 -35.25 -0.23 10.09
CA TYR A 743 -36.56 -0.87 9.91
C TYR A 743 -37.48 -0.17 8.90
N ARG A 744 -36.91 0.61 7.97
CA ARG A 744 -37.66 1.25 6.90
C ARG A 744 -37.82 0.28 5.71
N CYS A 745 -39.03 0.20 5.18
CA CYS A 745 -39.36 -0.67 4.06
C CYS A 745 -39.08 0.05 2.75
N VAL A 746 -38.11 -0.42 1.96
CA VAL A 746 -37.62 0.28 0.77
C VAL A 746 -37.75 -0.60 -0.47
N ALA A 747 -38.27 -0.03 -1.55
CA ALA A 747 -38.29 -0.70 -2.85
C ALA A 747 -37.46 0.02 -3.90
N ALA A 748 -36.77 -0.77 -4.72
CA ALA A 748 -35.95 -0.36 -5.83
C ALA A 748 -36.47 -0.99 -7.11
N ALA A 749 -37.09 -0.19 -7.97
CA ALA A 749 -37.47 -0.57 -9.32
C ALA A 749 -36.39 -0.13 -10.31
N LEU A 750 -35.34 -0.94 -10.42
CA LEU A 750 -34.33 -0.78 -11.45
C LEU A 750 -34.76 -1.54 -12.71
N TYR A 751 -35.08 -0.80 -13.77
CA TYR A 751 -35.39 -1.40 -15.07
C TYR A 751 -34.14 -1.43 -15.98
N PRO A 752 -33.98 -2.47 -16.82
CA PRO A 752 -32.86 -2.56 -17.75
C PRO A 752 -32.89 -1.40 -18.76
N PRO A 753 -31.72 -0.92 -19.23
CA PRO A 753 -31.67 0.20 -20.18
C PRO A 753 -32.40 -0.13 -21.49
N ASP A 754 -32.89 0.92 -22.18
CA ASP A 754 -33.81 0.82 -23.33
C ASP A 754 -33.25 0.02 -24.51
N ASP A 755 -31.93 -0.16 -24.57
CA ASP A 755 -31.20 -0.92 -25.60
C ASP A 755 -30.96 -2.40 -25.25
N LEU A 756 -31.39 -2.84 -24.06
CA LEU A 756 -31.14 -4.16 -23.53
C LEU A 756 -32.41 -5.02 -23.49
N LEU A 757 -32.61 -5.82 -24.54
CA LEU A 757 -33.62 -6.88 -24.57
C LEU A 757 -33.14 -8.10 -23.79
N VAL A 758 -33.66 -8.29 -22.58
CA VAL A 758 -33.33 -9.44 -21.73
C VAL A 758 -34.08 -10.67 -22.24
N THR A 759 -33.38 -11.62 -22.86
CA THR A 759 -34.01 -12.87 -23.30
C THR A 759 -34.09 -13.89 -22.16
N THR A 760 -35.03 -14.83 -22.26
CA THR A 760 -35.15 -15.95 -21.30
C THR A 760 -33.85 -16.78 -21.22
N ASN A 761 -33.07 -16.83 -22.32
CA ASN A 761 -31.80 -17.57 -22.35
C ASN A 761 -30.68 -16.85 -21.58
N ASP A 762 -30.65 -15.51 -21.58
CA ASP A 762 -29.67 -14.75 -20.81
C ASP A 762 -29.87 -14.92 -19.30
N GLN A 763 -31.13 -15.08 -18.87
CA GLN A 763 -31.46 -15.40 -17.48
C GLN A 763 -30.95 -16.79 -17.05
N VAL A 764 -31.15 -17.81 -17.88
CA VAL A 764 -30.65 -19.18 -17.58
C VAL A 764 -29.13 -19.17 -17.51
N ARG A 765 -28.47 -18.42 -18.39
CA ARG A 765 -27.01 -18.29 -18.42
C ARG A 765 -26.46 -17.60 -17.17
N LEU A 766 -27.15 -16.58 -16.66
CA LEU A 766 -26.80 -15.88 -15.42
C LEU A 766 -27.10 -16.71 -14.16
N MET A 767 -28.25 -17.41 -14.11
CA MET A 767 -28.56 -18.31 -12.99
C MET A 767 -27.57 -19.48 -12.89
N ASN A 768 -27.12 -20.03 -14.03
CA ASN A 768 -26.06 -21.04 -14.05
C ASN A 768 -24.68 -20.51 -13.64
N MET A 769 -24.44 -19.21 -13.78
CA MET A 769 -23.17 -18.56 -13.41
C MET A 769 -23.07 -18.31 -11.89
N TYR A 770 -24.20 -18.15 -11.22
CA TYR A 770 -24.29 -17.72 -9.82
C TYR A 770 -24.94 -18.74 -8.86
N GLY A 771 -25.43 -19.88 -9.37
CA GLY A 771 -26.01 -20.97 -8.58
C GLY A 771 -27.52 -20.84 -8.35
N GLU A 772 -28.23 -21.97 -8.26
CA GLU A 772 -29.68 -21.97 -7.95
C GLU A 772 -29.95 -21.56 -6.49
N PRO A 773 -31.01 -20.78 -6.22
CA PRO A 773 -31.40 -20.46 -4.85
C PRO A 773 -31.85 -21.72 -4.11
N SER A 774 -31.31 -21.95 -2.91
CA SER A 774 -31.72 -23.06 -2.04
C SER A 774 -33.22 -22.97 -1.75
N ALA A 775 -34.00 -23.94 -2.23
CA ALA A 775 -35.46 -23.93 -2.28
C ALA A 775 -36.19 -23.96 -0.91
N GLU A 776 -35.51 -23.86 0.23
CA GLU A 776 -36.17 -24.03 1.54
C GLU A 776 -36.27 -22.77 2.42
N LYS A 777 -35.78 -21.59 1.99
CA LYS A 777 -36.00 -20.35 2.76
C LYS A 777 -36.39 -19.10 1.96
N SER A 778 -36.40 -19.16 0.63
CA SER A 778 -36.79 -18.01 -0.19
C SER A 778 -38.24 -18.14 -0.66
N ASN A 779 -39.16 -17.35 -0.12
CA ASN A 779 -40.51 -17.16 -0.70
C ASN A 779 -40.43 -16.27 -1.96
N LEU A 780 -39.58 -16.62 -2.93
CA LEU A 780 -39.39 -15.88 -4.16
C LEU A 780 -40.44 -16.34 -5.19
N PHE A 781 -41.28 -15.40 -5.64
CA PHE A 781 -42.34 -15.67 -6.61
C PHE A 781 -41.80 -15.55 -8.03
N GLY A 782 -41.94 -16.64 -8.80
CA GLY A 782 -41.60 -16.72 -10.21
C GLY A 782 -42.81 -16.47 -11.10
N ARG A 783 -42.55 -16.21 -12.39
CA ARG A 783 -43.50 -15.71 -13.41
C ARG A 783 -44.75 -16.56 -13.67
N ASP A 784 -44.89 -17.74 -13.08
CA ASP A 784 -46.07 -18.61 -13.23
C ASP A 784 -47.07 -18.51 -12.06
N ASP A 785 -46.75 -17.73 -11.03
CA ASP A 785 -47.66 -17.53 -9.91
C ASP A 785 -48.71 -16.47 -10.26
N LYS A 786 -49.82 -16.96 -10.80
CA LYS A 786 -51.07 -16.19 -10.98
C LYS A 786 -51.29 -15.36 -9.72
N LEU A 787 -51.61 -14.08 -9.89
CA LEU A 787 -51.94 -13.10 -8.83
C LEU A 787 -52.75 -13.70 -7.65
N GLU A 788 -53.59 -14.70 -7.91
CA GLU A 788 -54.31 -15.50 -6.92
C GLU A 788 -53.45 -16.24 -5.89
N LEU A 789 -52.27 -16.78 -6.24
CA LEU A 789 -51.36 -17.43 -5.30
C LEU A 789 -50.67 -16.41 -4.38
N ALA A 790 -50.27 -15.26 -4.94
CA ALA A 790 -49.74 -14.13 -4.18
C ALA A 790 -50.81 -13.58 -3.22
N LYS A 791 -52.05 -13.37 -3.70
CA LYS A 791 -53.21 -13.01 -2.87
C LYS A 791 -53.45 -14.04 -1.75
N LYS A 792 -53.35 -15.34 -2.04
CA LYS A 792 -53.54 -16.43 -1.07
C LYS A 792 -52.46 -16.48 0.01
N ALA A 793 -51.21 -16.18 -0.32
CA ALA A 793 -50.10 -16.13 0.63
C ALA A 793 -50.15 -14.87 1.49
N MET A 794 -50.45 -13.70 0.90
CA MET A 794 -50.61 -12.43 1.62
C MET A 794 -51.80 -12.44 2.59
N ARG A 795 -52.84 -13.22 2.29
CA ARG A 795 -53.99 -13.46 3.17
C ARG A 795 -53.62 -13.91 4.59
N LYS A 796 -52.44 -14.53 4.79
CA LYS A 796 -51.94 -14.95 6.10
C LYS A 796 -51.45 -13.80 6.98
N TYR A 797 -51.17 -12.64 6.37
CA TYR A 797 -50.50 -11.50 7.01
C TYR A 797 -51.36 -10.23 7.00
N LEU A 798 -52.58 -10.29 6.48
CA LEU A 798 -53.51 -9.17 6.34
C LEU A 798 -54.75 -9.35 7.24
N SER A 799 -55.35 -8.25 7.70
CA SER A 799 -56.62 -8.30 8.43
C SER A 799 -57.81 -8.65 7.52
N GLU A 800 -58.93 -9.11 8.09
CA GLU A 800 -60.11 -9.54 7.31
C GLU A 800 -60.67 -8.45 6.36
N ASN A 801 -60.58 -7.18 6.75
CA ASN A 801 -61.04 -6.06 5.92
C ASN A 801 -60.08 -5.75 4.77
N GLU A 802 -58.78 -5.96 4.96
CA GLU A 802 -57.74 -5.76 3.95
C GLU A 802 -57.76 -6.88 2.92
N ALA A 803 -57.97 -8.12 3.37
CA ALA A 803 -58.15 -9.28 2.50
C ALA A 803 -59.37 -9.12 1.57
N LYS A 804 -60.48 -8.55 2.06
CA LYS A 804 -61.67 -8.27 1.23
C LYS A 804 -61.44 -7.20 0.17
N LYS A 805 -60.65 -6.17 0.47
CA LYS A 805 -60.25 -5.15 -0.53
C LYS A 805 -59.38 -5.75 -1.63
N MET A 806 -58.42 -6.59 -1.25
CA MET A 806 -57.54 -7.31 -2.19
C MET A 806 -58.31 -8.24 -3.15
N ASP A 807 -59.35 -8.93 -2.66
CA ASP A 807 -60.17 -9.82 -3.48
C ASP A 807 -61.05 -9.07 -4.50
N SER A 808 -61.32 -7.77 -4.29
CA SER A 808 -62.17 -6.96 -5.16
C SER A 808 -61.47 -6.42 -6.42
N LEU A 809 -60.17 -6.66 -6.56
CA LEU A 809 -59.37 -6.17 -7.71
C LEU A 809 -59.52 -7.08 -8.94
N PRO A 810 -59.87 -6.54 -10.12
CA PRO A 810 -60.13 -7.33 -11.31
C PRO A 810 -58.85 -7.97 -11.87
N THR A 811 -58.92 -9.26 -12.20
CA THR A 811 -57.84 -10.01 -12.83
C THR A 811 -57.88 -9.78 -14.35
N SER A 812 -57.26 -8.71 -14.86
CA SER A 812 -57.16 -8.51 -16.31
C SER A 812 -56.18 -9.52 -16.92
N ARG A 813 -56.62 -10.25 -17.95
CA ARG A 813 -55.74 -11.08 -18.79
C ARG A 813 -54.96 -10.16 -19.72
N PHE A 814 -53.63 -10.23 -19.70
CA PHE A 814 -52.80 -9.66 -20.75
C PHE A 814 -53.09 -10.39 -22.07
N LEU A 815 -53.78 -9.72 -22.99
CA LEU A 815 -53.84 -10.10 -24.40
C LEU A 815 -52.59 -9.52 -25.08
N ILE A 816 -51.84 -10.38 -25.77
CA ILE A 816 -50.76 -9.98 -26.68
C ILE A 816 -51.40 -9.24 -27.87
N PRO A 817 -51.04 -7.99 -28.20
CA PRO A 817 -51.43 -7.39 -29.46
C PRO A 817 -50.64 -8.05 -30.59
N GLY A 818 -51.35 -8.65 -31.55
CA GLY A 818 -50.77 -9.25 -32.74
C GLY A 818 -50.19 -8.21 -33.71
N LYS A 819 -49.31 -8.72 -34.58
CA LYS A 819 -48.71 -8.05 -35.75
C LYS A 819 -49.66 -7.11 -36.49
N SER A 820 -49.16 -5.92 -36.86
CA SER A 820 -49.52 -5.25 -38.11
C SER A 820 -48.38 -4.36 -38.62
N ASP A 821 -48.06 -4.53 -39.90
CA ASP A 821 -47.08 -3.81 -40.71
C ASP A 821 -47.37 -2.30 -40.87
N ASP A 822 -46.32 -1.63 -41.35
CA ASP A 822 -46.30 -0.47 -42.24
C ASP A 822 -46.36 0.98 -41.67
N ARG A 823 -45.22 1.64 -41.91
CA ARG A 823 -45.00 3.02 -42.42
C ARG A 823 -45.26 4.26 -41.56
N ASN A 824 -44.18 5.05 -41.59
CA ASN A 824 -44.11 6.50 -41.76
C ASN A 824 -44.27 7.45 -40.57
N ASP A 825 -43.45 8.48 -40.73
CA ASP A 825 -43.41 9.81 -40.12
C ASP A 825 -42.91 9.95 -38.69
N GLY A 826 -41.77 10.64 -38.61
CA GLY A 826 -41.16 11.07 -37.38
C GLY A 826 -41.81 12.30 -36.78
N LYS A 827 -41.51 12.51 -35.50
CA LYS A 827 -41.24 13.78 -34.84
C LYS A 827 -41.21 13.51 -33.33
N ASN A 828 -40.19 14.04 -32.67
CA ASN A 828 -40.26 14.66 -31.35
C ASN A 828 -41.12 13.99 -30.27
N ARG A 829 -40.50 13.44 -29.22
CA ARG A 829 -40.22 14.14 -27.94
C ARG A 829 -39.95 13.15 -26.81
N ASN A 830 -38.92 13.55 -26.03
CA ASN A 830 -38.67 13.39 -24.59
C ASN A 830 -38.60 12.00 -23.99
#